data_AF-A0A7W0GMU6-F1
#
_entry.id   AF-A0A7W0GMU6-F1
#
_cell.length_a   1.000
_cell.length_b   1.000
_cell.length_c   1.000
_cell.angle_alpha   90.00
_cell.angle_beta   90.00
_cell.angle_gamma   90.00
#
_symmetry.space_group_name_H-M   'P 1'
#
loop_
_entity.id
_entity.type
_entity.pdbx_description
1 polymer ?
#
loop_
_entity_poly.entity_id
_entity_poly.type
_entity_poly.pdbx_seq_one_letter_code
_entity_poly.pdbx_strand_id
1 'polypeptide(L)'
;MHAPVNAQVDAVFVLSVRSFHDRIAHIEAELQRHGIAFEWIFEHDAAELTPELIEATFAPSDMGPPQQSLVLKHVETWKRCVARDYRRVLVFEDDAMLASDFGQVFGAAMQAANAIEQAYMVYLGCGDNKYVSPSPSSGSVLVKANLALPATDAIVVDQSAARLRLEYVGRQKITRPADWLMREADAAMGVAHYWLTEPIVEQGSMTGRFASVLDRKRIGRSRAWTALRFRWDRWRRRTLKRDRSDGWVDPASLTTAELPRDQWAITIARIAAALVAVGAFTGAAVSNIAAVVMLLAFIAAPSSLLRLRRAWHQPLGRAAIVFLMILLLAVTWSTAPFLVALKAWAGWRHFLLLFIALAIFDTRASKLLFGSIFVSAASVGALASFLQFDFGAAQVTSDVAGGIILRNHVTQGMALTAGALLALVILVHARRGSWQQWAYGAAAVFMVANVVFVAYARSAYLALAITSLVAALGIARQRARLAAVGALIVLMFGAVWLSPLISQRIERALQEVRETHSSAVITPMGIRPVMWETAVSIVRDAPLLGHGLGSFPEQYRRVVTQRYTGWKATLTADPHNQYLLILAETGLLGLAAFTWFLFSAIRQRVRGPFGVIGIALLLAWSLTSLFSSHFHTFNEGHLIAMLLGVCLARERVAPGQPLSVTSTAERTSA
;
A
#
# COMPACT_ATOMS: atom_id res chain seq x y z
N MET A 1 13.08 36.74 -15.08
CA MET A 1 12.45 36.39 -16.37
C MET A 1 13.33 35.34 -17.03
N HIS A 2 12.75 34.33 -17.66
CA HIS A 2 13.50 33.35 -18.46
C HIS A 2 13.81 33.95 -19.84
N ALA A 3 14.91 33.56 -20.46
CA ALA A 3 15.19 33.95 -21.84
C ALA A 3 14.12 33.36 -22.79
N PRO A 4 13.69 34.08 -23.84
CA PRO A 4 12.68 33.59 -24.78
C PRO A 4 13.19 32.35 -25.54
N VAL A 5 12.27 31.53 -26.04
CA VAL A 5 12.58 30.27 -26.75
C VAL A 5 13.54 30.52 -27.92
N ASN A 6 13.29 31.56 -28.72
CA ASN A 6 14.13 31.97 -29.85
C ASN A 6 15.51 32.55 -29.48
N ALA A 7 15.83 32.71 -28.19
CA ALA A 7 17.19 33.01 -27.74
C ALA A 7 17.95 31.76 -27.24
N GLN A 8 17.31 30.59 -27.26
CA GLN A 8 17.86 29.30 -26.80
C GLN A 8 18.10 28.30 -27.95
N VAL A 9 17.54 28.57 -29.14
CA VAL A 9 17.71 27.80 -30.38
C VAL A 9 17.79 28.79 -31.56
N ASP A 10 18.54 28.44 -32.60
CA ASP A 10 18.80 29.35 -33.73
C ASP A 10 17.60 29.42 -34.70
N ALA A 11 16.81 28.35 -34.77
CA ALA A 11 15.56 28.30 -35.52
C ALA A 11 14.52 27.39 -34.86
N VAL A 12 13.25 27.67 -35.14
CA VAL A 12 12.10 26.81 -34.83
C VAL A 12 11.42 26.46 -36.15
N PHE A 13 11.28 25.17 -36.44
CA PHE A 13 10.62 24.65 -37.63
C PHE A 13 9.32 23.95 -37.26
N VAL A 14 8.26 24.12 -38.07
CA VAL A 14 7.04 23.32 -37.94
C VAL A 14 6.74 22.59 -39.23
N LEU A 15 6.49 21.28 -39.12
CA LEU A 15 6.22 20.40 -40.26
C LEU A 15 4.71 20.27 -40.47
N SER A 16 4.22 20.66 -41.65
CA SER A 16 2.81 20.52 -42.03
C SER A 16 2.63 20.31 -43.53
N VAL A 17 1.42 19.95 -43.94
CA VAL A 17 0.96 19.94 -45.33
C VAL A 17 -0.03 21.09 -45.56
N ARG A 18 0.01 21.71 -46.74
CA ARG A 18 -0.73 22.93 -47.06
C ARG A 18 -2.25 22.79 -46.91
N SER A 19 -2.77 21.58 -47.02
CA SER A 19 -4.19 21.27 -46.89
C SER A 19 -4.72 21.28 -45.44
N PHE A 20 -3.85 21.26 -44.42
CA PHE A 20 -4.25 21.14 -43.01
C PHE A 20 -4.52 22.50 -42.34
N HIS A 21 -5.40 23.30 -42.95
CA HIS A 21 -5.80 24.64 -42.48
C HIS A 21 -6.09 24.72 -40.96
N ASP A 22 -6.86 23.78 -40.40
CA ASP A 22 -7.18 23.72 -38.96
C ASP A 22 -5.94 23.53 -38.06
N ARG A 23 -4.92 22.81 -38.54
CA ARG A 23 -3.67 22.56 -37.80
C ARG A 23 -2.73 23.75 -37.91
N ILE A 24 -2.62 24.35 -39.10
CA ILE A 24 -1.86 25.57 -39.36
C ILE A 24 -2.34 26.70 -38.42
N ALA A 25 -3.65 26.99 -38.42
CA ALA A 25 -4.24 28.01 -37.56
C ALA A 25 -4.09 27.70 -36.06
N HIS A 26 -4.10 26.41 -35.67
CA HIS A 26 -3.85 26.01 -34.29
C HIS A 26 -2.41 26.31 -33.86
N ILE A 27 -1.41 25.92 -34.66
CA ILE A 27 0.01 26.15 -34.36
C ILE A 27 0.32 27.64 -34.31
N GLU A 28 -0.21 28.43 -35.25
CA GLU A 28 -0.03 29.89 -35.28
C GLU A 28 -0.51 30.51 -33.97
N ALA A 29 -1.72 30.17 -33.52
CA ALA A 29 -2.25 30.64 -32.23
C ALA A 29 -1.47 30.11 -31.02
N GLU A 30 -1.06 28.84 -31.03
CA GLU A 30 -0.35 28.19 -29.92
C GLU A 30 1.06 28.79 -29.74
N LEU A 31 1.83 28.92 -30.82
CA LEU A 31 3.19 29.50 -30.80
C LEU A 31 3.15 31.01 -30.56
N GLN A 32 2.17 31.74 -31.10
CA GLN A 32 1.96 33.16 -30.78
C GLN A 32 1.68 33.36 -29.28
N ARG A 33 0.85 32.49 -28.66
CA ARG A 33 0.57 32.52 -27.20
C ARG A 33 1.82 32.37 -26.35
N HIS A 34 2.82 31.63 -26.84
CA HIS A 34 4.10 31.41 -26.18
C HIS A 34 5.22 32.38 -26.63
N GLY A 35 4.93 33.30 -27.55
CA GLY A 35 5.90 34.25 -28.09
C GLY A 35 7.02 33.60 -28.91
N ILE A 36 6.72 32.50 -29.60
CA ILE A 36 7.69 31.70 -30.36
C ILE A 36 7.59 32.05 -31.85
N ALA A 37 8.65 32.62 -32.42
CA ALA A 37 8.78 32.80 -33.87
C ALA A 37 9.25 31.49 -34.52
N PHE A 38 8.76 31.19 -35.72
CA PHE A 38 9.01 29.91 -36.40
C PHE A 38 8.93 30.01 -37.93
N GLU A 39 9.43 28.98 -38.62
CA GLU A 39 9.41 28.81 -40.07
C GLU A 39 8.65 27.52 -40.44
N TRP A 40 7.73 27.60 -41.41
CA TRP A 40 6.99 26.44 -41.91
C TRP A 40 7.83 25.61 -42.88
N ILE A 41 7.78 24.28 -42.75
CA ILE A 41 8.33 23.31 -43.71
C ILE A 41 7.16 22.69 -44.51
N PHE A 42 6.75 23.37 -45.59
CA PHE A 42 5.72 22.89 -46.51
C PHE A 42 6.29 22.03 -47.64
N GLU A 43 7.59 22.11 -47.90
CA GLU A 43 8.33 21.32 -48.88
C GLU A 43 8.07 19.83 -48.70
N HIS A 44 8.07 19.09 -49.81
CA HIS A 44 7.71 17.67 -49.83
C HIS A 44 6.29 17.41 -49.28
N ASP A 45 5.31 18.24 -49.67
CA ASP A 45 3.90 18.00 -49.36
C ASP A 45 3.47 16.63 -49.91
N ALA A 46 2.62 15.91 -49.18
CA ALA A 46 2.20 14.56 -49.55
C ALA A 46 1.44 14.50 -50.89
N ALA A 47 0.85 15.60 -51.34
CA ALA A 47 0.21 15.73 -52.65
C ALA A 47 1.19 16.06 -53.79
N GLU A 48 2.41 16.49 -53.47
CA GLU A 48 3.43 17.00 -54.42
C GLU A 48 4.61 16.01 -54.63
N LEU A 49 4.56 14.82 -54.02
CA LEU A 49 5.62 13.81 -54.14
C LEU A 49 5.59 13.12 -55.52
N THR A 50 6.64 13.31 -56.33
CA THR A 50 6.77 12.63 -57.63
C THR A 50 7.30 11.19 -57.48
N PRO A 51 6.95 10.27 -58.42
CA PRO A 51 7.45 8.89 -58.39
C PRO A 51 8.99 8.81 -58.40
N GLU A 52 9.65 9.69 -59.14
CA GLU A 52 11.12 9.72 -59.30
C GLU A 52 11.81 10.10 -57.99
N LEU A 53 11.27 11.08 -57.26
CA LEU A 53 11.76 11.46 -55.92
C LEU A 53 11.57 10.31 -54.92
N ILE A 54 10.43 9.62 -54.99
CA ILE A 54 10.14 8.46 -54.14
C ILE A 54 11.13 7.33 -54.45
N GLU A 55 11.31 6.97 -55.72
CA GLU A 55 12.23 5.89 -56.11
C GLU A 55 13.69 6.24 -55.80
N ALA A 56 14.12 7.48 -55.97
CA ALA A 56 15.47 7.91 -55.61
C ALA A 56 15.75 7.79 -54.10
N THR A 57 14.77 8.15 -53.26
CA THR A 57 14.97 8.31 -51.81
C THR A 57 14.58 7.08 -50.97
N PHE A 58 13.54 6.36 -51.38
CA PHE A 58 12.94 5.28 -50.59
C PHE A 58 13.16 3.92 -51.25
N ALA A 59 13.35 2.89 -50.41
CA ALA A 59 13.28 1.50 -50.83
C ALA A 59 11.86 0.95 -50.54
N PRO A 60 11.45 -0.15 -51.21
CA PRO A 60 10.14 -0.77 -51.00
C PRO A 60 9.85 -1.00 -49.50
N SER A 61 8.73 -0.45 -49.03
CA SER A 61 8.33 -0.46 -47.62
C SER A 61 6.83 -0.20 -47.48
N ASP A 62 6.28 -0.44 -46.27
CA ASP A 62 4.85 -0.22 -45.96
C ASP A 62 4.44 1.26 -45.86
N MET A 63 5.34 2.21 -46.15
CA MET A 63 5.08 3.64 -45.98
C MET A 63 4.18 4.22 -47.06
N GLY A 64 3.11 4.89 -46.64
CA GLY A 64 2.28 5.69 -47.54
C GLY A 64 2.83 7.11 -47.78
N PRO A 65 2.31 7.85 -48.78
CA PRO A 65 2.76 9.21 -49.10
C PRO A 65 2.80 10.18 -47.91
N PRO A 66 1.85 10.18 -46.95
CA PRO A 66 1.94 11.04 -45.77
C PRO A 66 3.14 10.72 -44.85
N GLN A 67 3.58 9.47 -44.78
CA GLN A 67 4.75 9.07 -44.00
C GLN A 67 6.06 9.42 -44.73
N GLN A 68 6.09 9.23 -46.05
CA GLN A 68 7.21 9.64 -46.91
C GLN A 68 7.40 11.17 -46.88
N SER A 69 6.30 11.92 -46.94
CA SER A 69 6.27 13.38 -46.77
C SER A 69 6.86 13.82 -45.43
N LEU A 70 6.39 13.25 -44.32
CA LEU A 70 6.91 13.59 -42.99
C LEU A 70 8.41 13.26 -42.83
N VAL A 71 8.86 12.13 -43.37
CA VAL A 71 10.30 11.78 -43.41
C VAL A 71 11.10 12.84 -44.17
N LEU A 72 10.68 13.20 -45.37
CA LEU A 72 11.36 14.21 -46.20
C LEU A 72 11.38 15.59 -45.52
N LYS A 73 10.30 15.99 -44.85
CA LYS A 73 10.21 17.22 -44.06
C LYS A 73 11.21 17.24 -42.89
N HIS A 74 11.40 16.13 -42.18
CA HIS A 74 12.46 16.03 -41.17
C HIS A 74 13.87 16.10 -41.79
N VAL A 75 14.12 15.41 -42.90
CA VAL A 75 15.39 15.51 -43.63
C VAL A 75 15.68 16.95 -44.05
N GLU A 76 14.67 17.70 -44.48
CA GLU A 76 14.78 19.13 -44.82
C GLU A 76 15.16 20.00 -43.61
N THR A 77 14.64 19.74 -42.40
CA THR A 77 15.12 20.45 -41.19
C THR A 77 16.60 20.18 -40.91
N TRP A 78 17.10 18.98 -41.16
CA TRP A 78 18.51 18.65 -40.96
C TRP A 78 19.38 19.36 -42.01
N LYS A 79 18.95 19.38 -43.28
CA LYS A 79 19.60 20.16 -44.35
C LYS A 79 19.70 21.64 -43.99
N ARG A 80 18.60 22.28 -43.54
CA ARG A 80 18.59 23.69 -43.13
C ARG A 80 19.51 23.95 -41.94
N CYS A 81 19.48 23.08 -40.92
CA CYS A 81 20.36 23.20 -39.75
C CYS A 81 21.85 23.21 -40.13
N VAL A 82 22.26 22.33 -41.06
CA VAL A 82 23.66 22.25 -41.51
C VAL A 82 24.00 23.36 -42.51
N ALA A 83 23.13 23.66 -43.48
CA ALA A 83 23.39 24.65 -44.54
C ALA A 83 23.40 26.11 -44.05
N ARG A 84 22.66 26.42 -42.97
CA ARG A 84 22.60 27.76 -42.36
C ARG A 84 23.50 27.91 -41.13
N ASP A 85 24.38 26.93 -40.88
CA ASP A 85 25.29 26.84 -39.74
C ASP A 85 24.64 27.05 -38.35
N TYR A 86 23.42 26.53 -38.18
CA TYR A 86 22.71 26.60 -36.89
C TYR A 86 23.31 25.62 -35.88
N ARG A 87 23.51 26.05 -34.63
CA ARG A 87 24.04 25.24 -33.53
C ARG A 87 23.01 24.21 -33.06
N ARG A 88 21.74 24.60 -32.94
CA ARG A 88 20.62 23.71 -32.64
C ARG A 88 19.28 24.27 -33.12
N VAL A 89 18.38 23.38 -33.51
CA VAL A 89 17.03 23.73 -33.98
C VAL A 89 15.95 23.00 -33.19
N LEU A 90 14.83 23.68 -32.97
CA LEU A 90 13.60 23.09 -32.41
C LEU A 90 12.67 22.72 -33.56
N VAL A 91 12.12 21.50 -33.56
CA VAL A 91 11.20 21.02 -34.59
C VAL A 91 9.91 20.53 -33.93
N PHE A 92 8.77 20.99 -34.46
CA PHE A 92 7.43 20.56 -34.08
C PHE A 92 6.70 19.90 -35.25
N GLU A 93 5.83 18.93 -34.95
CA GLU A 93 4.73 18.53 -35.85
C GLU A 93 3.52 19.47 -35.70
N ASP A 94 2.65 19.52 -36.71
CA ASP A 94 1.52 20.45 -36.77
C ASP A 94 0.34 20.18 -35.81
N ASP A 95 0.44 19.17 -34.93
CA ASP A 95 -0.50 18.96 -33.83
C ASP A 95 0.12 19.09 -32.44
N ALA A 96 1.27 19.75 -32.31
CA ALA A 96 1.89 20.08 -31.03
C ALA A 96 1.01 21.02 -30.17
N MET A 97 0.80 20.66 -28.90
CA MET A 97 0.16 21.49 -27.88
C MET A 97 1.14 21.74 -26.72
N LEU A 98 1.34 23.00 -26.33
CA LEU A 98 2.40 23.41 -25.40
C LEU A 98 1.87 23.62 -23.97
N ALA A 99 2.65 23.17 -22.98
CA ALA A 99 2.35 23.41 -21.57
C ALA A 99 2.43 24.92 -21.23
N SER A 100 1.64 25.40 -20.26
CA SER A 100 1.62 26.82 -19.87
C SER A 100 2.98 27.36 -19.41
N ASP A 101 3.83 26.49 -18.87
CA ASP A 101 5.18 26.74 -18.37
C ASP A 101 6.28 26.33 -19.37
N PHE A 102 5.94 26.05 -20.64
CA PHE A 102 6.85 25.58 -21.69
C PHE A 102 8.19 26.34 -21.70
N GLY A 103 8.16 27.68 -21.76
CA GLY A 103 9.39 28.49 -21.85
C GLY A 103 10.31 28.39 -20.63
N GLN A 104 9.77 28.15 -19.44
CA GLN A 104 10.55 27.97 -18.21
C GLN A 104 11.29 26.63 -18.23
N VAL A 105 10.58 25.54 -18.51
CA VAL A 105 11.15 24.18 -18.55
C VAL A 105 12.10 24.02 -19.74
N PHE A 106 11.71 24.55 -20.91
CA PHE A 106 12.54 24.57 -22.12
C PHE A 106 13.85 25.34 -21.89
N GLY A 107 13.80 26.51 -21.25
CA GLY A 107 15.00 27.28 -20.92
C GLY A 107 15.96 26.50 -20.00
N ALA A 108 15.44 25.83 -18.97
CA ALA A 108 16.24 24.99 -18.08
C ALA A 108 16.83 23.76 -18.81
N ALA A 109 16.06 23.14 -19.71
CA ALA A 109 16.52 22.04 -20.55
C ALA A 109 17.64 22.49 -21.51
N MET A 110 17.50 23.64 -22.17
CA MET A 110 18.52 24.17 -23.08
C MET A 110 19.79 24.63 -22.37
N GLN A 111 19.66 25.11 -21.12
CA GLN A 111 20.79 25.39 -20.24
C GLN A 111 21.55 24.10 -19.86
N ALA A 112 20.84 23.02 -19.52
CA ALA A 112 21.45 21.71 -19.28
C ALA A 112 22.10 21.13 -20.55
N ALA A 113 21.47 21.32 -21.71
CA ALA A 113 21.99 20.89 -23.01
C ALA A 113 23.28 21.61 -23.44
N ASN A 114 23.62 22.75 -22.85
CA ASN A 114 24.90 23.43 -23.12
C ASN A 114 26.13 22.67 -22.59
N ALA A 115 25.94 21.72 -21.67
CA ALA A 115 27.01 20.85 -21.15
C ALA A 115 27.14 19.51 -21.89
N ILE A 116 26.42 19.32 -23.01
CA ILE A 116 26.49 18.11 -23.82
C ILE A 116 27.49 18.33 -24.95
N GLU A 117 28.63 17.64 -24.89
CA GLU A 117 29.72 17.75 -25.89
C GLU A 117 29.52 16.82 -27.10
N GLN A 118 28.80 15.71 -26.92
CA GLN A 118 28.52 14.74 -27.98
C GLN A 118 27.26 15.12 -28.78
N ALA A 119 27.15 14.65 -30.03
CA ALA A 119 25.93 14.80 -30.83
C ALA A 119 24.68 14.31 -30.07
N TYR A 120 23.60 15.08 -30.09
CA TYR A 120 22.41 14.79 -29.28
C TYR A 120 21.08 15.26 -29.88
N MET A 121 20.01 14.67 -29.33
CA MET A 121 18.64 15.13 -29.50
C MET A 121 17.97 15.20 -28.13
N VAL A 122 17.17 16.25 -27.89
CA VAL A 122 16.26 16.34 -26.74
C VAL A 122 14.83 16.10 -27.19
N TYR A 123 14.16 15.11 -26.61
CA TYR A 123 12.74 14.86 -26.82
C TYR A 123 11.88 15.61 -25.80
N LEU A 124 10.93 16.42 -26.27
CA LEU A 124 10.06 17.29 -25.44
C LEU A 124 8.62 16.74 -25.31
N GLY A 125 8.23 15.84 -26.20
CA GLY A 125 6.88 15.27 -26.30
C GLY A 125 6.57 14.20 -25.25
N CYS A 126 5.30 13.79 -25.19
CA CYS A 126 4.81 12.80 -24.22
C CYS A 126 4.65 11.37 -24.79
N GLY A 127 4.84 11.18 -26.11
CA GLY A 127 5.23 9.89 -26.68
C GLY A 127 4.32 8.70 -26.40
N ASP A 128 3.01 8.84 -26.59
CA ASP A 128 1.99 7.84 -26.20
C ASP A 128 2.00 7.56 -24.67
N ASN A 129 2.13 8.64 -23.88
CA ASN A 129 2.24 8.64 -22.41
C ASN A 129 3.44 7.80 -21.88
N LYS A 130 4.63 8.01 -22.46
CA LYS A 130 5.91 7.48 -21.95
C LYS A 130 6.65 8.59 -21.18
N TYR A 131 7.38 8.21 -20.13
CA TYR A 131 8.04 9.14 -19.19
C TYR A 131 9.37 8.54 -18.70
N VAL A 132 10.37 9.37 -18.43
CA VAL A 132 11.69 8.95 -17.97
C VAL A 132 11.92 9.41 -16.53
N SER A 133 12.29 8.48 -15.64
CA SER A 133 12.60 8.84 -14.25
C SER A 133 13.98 9.49 -14.18
N PRO A 134 14.15 10.63 -13.48
CA PRO A 134 15.47 11.07 -13.06
C PRO A 134 16.08 10.05 -12.07
N SER A 135 17.42 10.01 -12.02
CA SER A 135 18.12 9.40 -10.89
C SER A 135 17.81 10.22 -9.62
N PRO A 136 17.59 9.60 -8.44
CA PRO A 136 17.32 10.34 -7.19
C PRO A 136 18.39 11.36 -6.78
N SER A 137 19.57 11.30 -7.37
CA SER A 137 20.71 12.20 -7.14
C SER A 137 20.85 13.34 -8.17
N SER A 138 20.04 13.35 -9.24
CA SER A 138 20.18 14.30 -10.34
C SER A 138 18.99 15.25 -10.39
N GLY A 139 19.18 16.49 -9.93
CA GLY A 139 18.25 17.60 -10.16
C GLY A 139 18.23 18.11 -11.60
N SER A 140 18.59 17.26 -12.57
CA SER A 140 18.65 17.61 -13.99
C SER A 140 17.27 17.54 -14.63
N VAL A 141 16.93 18.55 -15.42
CA VAL A 141 15.73 18.57 -16.28
C VAL A 141 15.87 17.59 -17.45
N LEU A 142 17.11 17.24 -17.83
CA LEU A 142 17.42 16.26 -18.88
C LEU A 142 17.92 14.94 -18.30
N VAL A 143 17.37 13.83 -18.79
CA VAL A 143 17.84 12.47 -18.51
C VAL A 143 18.35 11.85 -19.81
N LYS A 144 19.63 11.46 -19.85
CA LYS A 144 20.18 10.64 -20.94
C LYS A 144 19.56 9.25 -20.86
N ALA A 145 18.89 8.80 -21.92
CA ALA A 145 18.04 7.63 -21.85
C ALA A 145 18.17 6.78 -23.12
N ASN A 146 18.60 5.52 -22.98
CA ASN A 146 18.66 4.54 -24.09
C ASN A 146 17.26 4.00 -24.41
N LEU A 147 16.34 4.91 -24.70
CA LEU A 147 14.91 4.66 -24.72
C LEU A 147 14.35 4.95 -26.12
N ALA A 148 13.60 4.00 -26.65
CA ALA A 148 13.03 4.06 -27.99
C ALA A 148 12.15 5.32 -28.18
N LEU A 149 12.62 6.25 -29.02
CA LEU A 149 11.86 7.41 -29.49
C LEU A 149 10.46 6.98 -29.97
N PRO A 150 9.38 7.52 -29.38
CA PRO A 150 8.03 7.02 -29.63
C PRO A 150 7.27 7.77 -30.73
N ALA A 151 7.71 8.99 -31.04
CA ALA A 151 7.14 9.94 -31.97
C ALA A 151 8.16 11.07 -32.21
N THR A 152 7.90 11.93 -33.18
CA THR A 152 8.74 13.06 -33.60
C THR A 152 8.06 14.42 -33.36
N ASP A 153 7.00 14.42 -32.53
CA ASP A 153 6.07 15.52 -32.26
C ASP A 153 6.72 16.82 -31.76
N ALA A 154 7.77 16.70 -30.93
CA ALA A 154 8.59 17.84 -30.53
C ALA A 154 10.02 17.42 -30.14
N ILE A 155 11.01 17.88 -30.90
CA ILE A 155 12.43 17.56 -30.70
C ILE A 155 13.33 18.80 -30.84
N VAL A 156 14.40 18.85 -30.05
CA VAL A 156 15.57 19.71 -30.33
C VAL A 156 16.68 18.83 -30.90
N VAL A 157 17.31 19.27 -31.98
CA VAL A 157 18.40 18.57 -32.67
C VAL A 157 19.61 19.49 -32.73
N ASP A 158 20.79 19.02 -32.33
CA ASP A 158 22.04 19.74 -32.50
C ASP A 158 22.60 19.60 -33.93
N GLN A 159 23.47 20.51 -34.35
CA GLN A 159 24.06 20.48 -35.69
C GLN A 159 24.79 19.16 -36.00
N SER A 160 25.46 18.59 -35.00
CA SER A 160 26.24 17.36 -35.15
C SER A 160 25.31 16.18 -35.43
N ALA A 161 24.23 16.05 -34.66
CA ALA A 161 23.18 15.07 -34.93
C ALA A 161 22.54 15.26 -36.32
N ALA A 162 22.26 16.51 -36.73
CA ALA A 162 21.72 16.79 -38.07
C ALA A 162 22.68 16.33 -39.18
N ARG A 163 23.99 16.62 -39.07
CA ARG A 163 25.02 16.19 -40.02
C ARG A 163 25.15 14.67 -40.09
N LEU A 164 25.22 14.00 -38.94
CA LEU A 164 25.31 12.54 -38.84
C LEU A 164 24.07 11.83 -39.44
N ARG A 165 22.87 12.37 -39.23
CA ARG A 165 21.64 11.85 -39.83
C ARG A 165 21.61 12.03 -41.35
N LEU A 166 22.10 13.15 -41.87
CA LEU A 166 22.25 13.37 -43.32
C LEU A 166 23.26 12.38 -43.95
N GLU A 167 24.39 12.15 -43.28
CA GLU A 167 25.37 11.13 -43.69
C GLU A 167 24.76 9.71 -43.71
N TYR A 168 23.93 9.37 -42.72
CA TYR A 168 23.22 8.09 -42.66
C TYR A 168 22.24 7.90 -43.82
N VAL A 169 21.37 8.87 -44.10
CA VAL A 169 20.42 8.77 -45.23
C VAL A 169 21.07 8.96 -46.60
N GLY A 170 22.26 9.55 -46.67
CA GLY A 170 23.05 9.63 -47.90
C GLY A 170 23.69 8.29 -48.31
N ARG A 171 23.82 7.34 -47.38
CA ARG A 171 24.43 6.02 -47.61
C ARG A 171 23.47 4.94 -48.11
N GLN A 172 22.16 5.12 -47.94
CA GLN A 172 21.16 4.09 -48.21
C GLN A 172 19.76 4.67 -48.41
N LYS A 173 18.93 3.97 -49.18
CA LYS A 173 17.51 4.33 -49.34
C LYS A 173 16.72 4.09 -48.05
N ILE A 174 15.77 4.97 -47.77
CA ILE A 174 14.99 4.94 -46.52
C ILE A 174 13.89 3.86 -46.60
N THR A 175 13.73 3.09 -45.53
CA THR A 175 12.70 2.03 -45.38
C THR A 175 11.79 2.23 -44.15
N ARG A 176 12.01 3.29 -43.36
CA ARG A 176 11.38 3.52 -42.05
C ARG A 176 10.70 4.89 -41.96
N PRO A 177 9.56 5.01 -41.23
CA PRO A 177 8.97 6.30 -40.89
C PRO A 177 9.88 7.10 -39.95
N ALA A 178 9.64 8.41 -39.82
CA ALA A 178 10.58 9.36 -39.22
C ALA A 178 11.07 8.99 -37.81
N ASP A 179 10.19 8.52 -36.94
CA ASP A 179 10.49 8.09 -35.56
C ASP A 179 11.42 6.85 -35.53
N TRP A 180 11.19 5.88 -36.42
CA TRP A 180 12.05 4.70 -36.56
C TRP A 180 13.36 5.04 -37.28
N LEU A 181 13.32 5.89 -38.31
CA LEU A 181 14.50 6.34 -39.04
C LEU A 181 15.48 7.08 -38.13
N MET A 182 14.99 8.03 -37.33
CA MET A 182 15.85 8.74 -36.36
C MET A 182 16.49 7.76 -35.38
N ARG A 183 15.74 6.78 -34.85
CA ARG A 183 16.30 5.76 -33.96
C ARG A 183 17.38 4.91 -34.62
N GLU A 184 17.19 4.52 -35.87
CA GLU A 184 18.13 3.69 -36.62
C GLU A 184 19.41 4.48 -36.93
N ALA A 185 19.26 5.71 -37.45
CA ALA A 185 20.34 6.63 -37.74
C ALA A 185 21.13 7.01 -36.48
N ASP A 186 20.44 7.40 -35.41
CA ASP A 186 21.08 7.86 -34.18
C ASP A 186 21.85 6.73 -33.47
N ALA A 187 21.29 5.51 -33.47
CA ALA A 187 21.98 4.34 -32.93
C ALA A 187 23.21 3.94 -33.76
N ALA A 188 23.13 4.04 -35.09
CA ALA A 188 24.25 3.73 -35.98
C ALA A 188 25.36 4.79 -35.95
N MET A 189 25.00 6.07 -35.78
CA MET A 189 25.92 7.21 -35.85
C MET A 189 26.36 7.76 -34.47
N GLY A 190 25.85 7.20 -33.35
CA GLY A 190 26.28 7.55 -31.99
C GLY A 190 25.63 8.80 -31.38
N VAL A 191 24.47 9.23 -31.89
CA VAL A 191 23.72 10.39 -31.38
C VAL A 191 22.99 10.02 -30.07
N ALA A 192 23.19 10.80 -29.01
CA ALA A 192 22.57 10.55 -27.71
C ALA A 192 21.15 11.11 -27.59
N HIS A 193 20.24 10.30 -27.04
CA HIS A 193 18.87 10.73 -26.73
C HIS A 193 18.76 11.20 -25.29
N TYR A 194 18.28 12.44 -25.13
CA TYR A 194 17.93 13.03 -23.86
C TYR A 194 16.42 13.27 -23.82
N TRP A 195 15.81 13.02 -22.66
CA TRP A 195 14.38 13.22 -22.44
C TRP A 195 14.19 14.23 -21.30
N LEU A 196 13.10 15.00 -21.37
CA LEU A 196 12.64 15.75 -20.21
C LEU A 196 12.16 14.79 -19.11
N THR A 197 12.39 15.18 -17.85
CA THR A 197 11.77 14.54 -16.68
C THR A 197 10.25 14.70 -16.67
N GLU A 198 9.76 15.87 -17.09
CA GLU A 198 8.34 16.16 -17.32
C GLU A 198 8.15 16.68 -18.76
N PRO A 199 7.38 15.99 -19.62
CA PRO A 199 7.18 16.41 -21.00
C PRO A 199 6.27 17.64 -21.07
N ILE A 200 6.64 18.59 -21.92
CA ILE A 200 6.00 19.91 -22.04
C ILE A 200 5.23 20.09 -23.36
N VAL A 201 5.16 19.04 -24.17
CA VAL A 201 4.34 18.99 -25.38
C VAL A 201 3.44 17.75 -25.36
N GLU A 202 2.16 17.92 -25.65
CA GLU A 202 1.22 16.83 -25.92
C GLU A 202 0.77 16.85 -27.40
N GLN A 203 0.50 15.67 -27.97
CA GLN A 203 0.08 15.53 -29.37
C GLN A 203 -1.45 15.63 -29.54
N GLY A 204 -1.94 16.60 -30.30
CA GLY A 204 -3.36 16.89 -30.51
C GLY A 204 -4.17 15.78 -31.20
N SER A 205 -3.55 14.97 -32.07
CA SER A 205 -4.22 13.78 -32.64
C SER A 205 -4.32 12.59 -31.66
N MET A 206 -3.52 12.56 -30.59
CA MET A 206 -3.67 11.58 -29.50
C MET A 206 -4.81 11.96 -28.54
N THR A 207 -5.03 13.25 -28.29
CA THR A 207 -6.10 13.75 -27.41
C THR A 207 -7.48 13.77 -28.08
N GLY A 208 -7.54 13.58 -29.40
CA GLY A 208 -8.78 13.60 -30.19
C GLY A 208 -9.18 14.98 -30.71
N ARG A 209 -8.30 16.00 -30.56
CA ARG A 209 -8.49 17.36 -31.11
C ARG A 209 -8.41 17.33 -32.64
N PHE A 210 -7.50 16.54 -33.20
CA PHE A 210 -7.35 16.31 -34.64
C PHE A 210 -7.56 14.84 -35.02
N ALA A 211 -7.91 14.59 -36.28
CA ALA A 211 -7.92 13.23 -36.82
C ALA A 211 -6.49 12.72 -37.05
N SER A 212 -6.24 11.44 -36.76
CA SER A 212 -4.95 10.80 -37.06
C SER A 212 -4.94 10.35 -38.52
N VAL A 213 -4.04 10.93 -39.32
CA VAL A 213 -3.86 10.62 -40.75
C VAL A 213 -2.83 9.50 -40.96
N LEU A 214 -1.88 9.37 -40.04
CA LEU A 214 -0.74 8.43 -40.14
C LEU A 214 -1.04 7.04 -39.55
N ASP A 215 -1.88 6.92 -38.52
CA ASP A 215 -2.22 5.62 -37.91
C ASP A 215 -3.54 5.05 -38.50
N ARG A 216 -3.41 4.20 -39.52
CA ARG A 216 -4.55 3.48 -40.15
C ARG A 216 -5.44 2.72 -39.15
N LYS A 217 -4.95 2.36 -37.94
CA LYS A 217 -5.73 1.65 -36.91
C LYS A 217 -6.63 2.58 -36.08
N ARG A 218 -6.58 3.90 -36.31
CA ARG A 218 -7.39 4.93 -35.62
C ARG A 218 -8.45 5.59 -36.52
N ILE A 219 -8.37 5.39 -37.84
CA ILE A 219 -9.33 5.90 -38.81
C ILE A 219 -10.73 5.30 -38.52
N GLY A 220 -11.78 6.13 -38.59
CA GLY A 220 -13.18 5.70 -38.42
C GLY A 220 -13.72 5.63 -36.98
N ARG A 221 -12.97 6.06 -35.95
CA ARG A 221 -13.45 6.10 -34.55
C ARG A 221 -13.83 7.52 -34.10
N SER A 222 -14.83 7.63 -33.22
CA SER A 222 -15.34 8.94 -32.78
C SER A 222 -14.32 9.70 -31.92
N ARG A 223 -14.29 11.04 -32.05
CA ARG A 223 -13.37 11.92 -31.30
C ARG A 223 -13.51 11.72 -29.78
N ALA A 224 -14.74 11.57 -29.28
CA ALA A 224 -15.02 11.30 -27.87
C ALA A 224 -14.45 9.95 -27.39
N TRP A 225 -14.54 8.88 -28.21
CA TRP A 225 -13.93 7.59 -27.89
C TRP A 225 -12.41 7.68 -27.84
N THR A 226 -11.79 8.43 -28.76
CA THR A 226 -10.33 8.65 -28.77
C THR A 226 -9.88 9.42 -27.53
N ALA A 227 -10.58 10.50 -27.15
CA ALA A 227 -10.29 11.25 -25.93
C ALA A 227 -10.49 10.41 -24.65
N LEU A 228 -11.58 9.65 -24.55
CA LEU A 228 -11.83 8.73 -23.42
C LEU A 228 -10.78 7.62 -23.36
N ARG A 229 -10.41 7.04 -24.50
CA ARG A 229 -9.35 6.05 -24.58
C ARG A 229 -8.00 6.64 -24.21
N PHE A 230 -7.66 7.85 -24.64
CA PHE A 230 -6.42 8.50 -24.25
C PHE A 230 -6.37 8.75 -22.73
N ARG A 231 -7.47 9.23 -22.14
CA ARG A 231 -7.61 9.36 -20.67
C ARG A 231 -7.51 8.02 -19.96
N TRP A 232 -8.10 6.96 -20.51
CA TRP A 232 -8.02 5.59 -19.98
C TRP A 232 -6.62 4.96 -20.11
N ASP A 233 -5.96 5.07 -21.26
CA ASP A 233 -4.61 4.56 -21.47
C ASP A 233 -3.58 5.39 -20.67
N ARG A 234 -3.78 6.72 -20.52
CA ARG A 234 -3.03 7.58 -19.57
C ARG A 234 -3.21 7.10 -18.13
N TRP A 235 -4.45 6.87 -17.68
CA TRP A 235 -4.73 6.33 -16.34
C TRP A 235 -4.16 4.93 -16.13
N ARG A 236 -4.39 4.00 -17.07
CA ARG A 236 -3.97 2.60 -17.02
C ARG A 236 -2.46 2.44 -17.07
N ARG A 237 -1.76 3.19 -17.93
CA ARG A 237 -0.29 3.23 -17.94
C ARG A 237 0.22 3.84 -16.64
N ARG A 238 -0.42 4.88 -16.09
CA ARG A 238 -0.06 5.50 -14.81
C ARG A 238 -0.35 4.66 -13.55
N THR A 239 -1.22 3.66 -13.60
CA THR A 239 -1.66 2.92 -12.38
C THR A 239 -1.35 1.43 -12.37
N LEU A 240 -1.31 0.77 -13.53
CA LEU A 240 -1.35 -0.70 -13.61
C LEU A 240 -0.06 -1.35 -14.14
N LYS A 241 0.58 -0.79 -15.17
CA LYS A 241 1.77 -1.39 -15.79
C LYS A 241 3.00 -1.30 -14.88
N ARG A 242 3.69 -2.43 -14.74
CA ARG A 242 4.94 -2.61 -14.00
C ARG A 242 5.79 -3.63 -14.75
N ASP A 243 7.11 -3.37 -14.81
CA ASP A 243 8.17 -4.22 -15.38
C ASP A 243 7.99 -4.77 -16.81
N ARG A 244 8.86 -4.27 -17.71
CA ARG A 244 9.61 -5.12 -18.63
C ARG A 244 11.06 -4.64 -18.69
N SER A 245 11.94 -5.53 -19.11
CA SER A 245 13.41 -5.52 -19.19
C SER A 245 14.12 -4.26 -19.72
N ASP A 246 13.40 -3.24 -20.15
CA ASP A 246 13.88 -2.21 -21.08
C ASP A 246 14.16 -0.88 -20.36
N GLY A 247 14.34 -0.91 -19.02
CA GLY A 247 14.70 0.25 -18.19
C GLY A 247 13.55 1.12 -17.66
N TRP A 248 12.27 0.70 -17.80
CA TRP A 248 11.11 1.55 -17.46
C TRP A 248 10.30 1.09 -16.21
N VAL A 249 10.35 1.86 -15.12
CA VAL A 249 9.42 1.84 -13.95
C VAL A 249 9.54 3.19 -13.21
N ASP A 250 8.59 3.72 -12.42
CA ASP A 250 7.25 3.30 -12.00
C ASP A 250 6.37 4.60 -11.92
N PRO A 251 5.21 4.74 -12.61
CA PRO A 251 4.49 6.01 -12.77
C PRO A 251 3.70 6.47 -11.52
N ALA A 252 4.16 6.02 -10.36
CA ALA A 252 3.64 6.28 -9.03
C ALA A 252 4.34 7.46 -8.32
N SER A 253 5.03 8.33 -9.07
CA SER A 253 5.42 9.66 -8.59
C SER A 253 4.18 10.55 -8.54
N LEU A 254 3.69 10.77 -7.32
CA LEU A 254 2.76 11.87 -7.01
C LEU A 254 3.34 13.17 -7.57
N THR A 255 2.52 13.98 -8.24
CA THR A 255 2.97 15.31 -8.67
C THR A 255 3.41 16.15 -7.46
N THR A 256 4.22 17.18 -7.68
CA THR A 256 4.68 18.09 -6.62
C THR A 256 3.51 18.73 -5.85
N ALA A 257 2.37 18.97 -6.50
CA ALA A 257 1.13 19.44 -5.88
C ALA A 257 0.35 18.35 -5.10
N GLU A 258 0.42 17.08 -5.52
CA GLU A 258 -0.24 15.96 -4.83
C GLU A 258 0.55 15.45 -3.63
N LEU A 259 1.87 15.62 -3.61
CA LEU A 259 2.75 15.15 -2.52
C LEU A 259 2.32 15.66 -1.12
N PRO A 260 2.09 16.98 -0.89
CA PRO A 260 1.62 17.46 0.40
C PRO A 260 0.24 16.90 0.76
N ARG A 261 -0.69 16.82 -0.20
CA ARG A 261 -2.04 16.29 0.00
C ARG A 261 -2.02 14.82 0.42
N ASP A 262 -1.20 14.00 -0.23
CA ASP A 262 -1.02 12.59 0.16
C ASP A 262 -0.44 12.46 1.57
N GLN A 263 0.59 13.25 1.89
CA GLN A 263 1.23 13.24 3.21
C GLN A 263 0.24 13.60 4.33
N TRP A 264 -0.57 14.65 4.15
CA TRP A 264 -1.62 15.03 5.10
C TRP A 264 -2.70 13.95 5.22
N ALA A 265 -3.26 13.50 4.11
CA ALA A 265 -4.33 12.50 4.08
C ALA A 265 -3.89 11.18 4.75
N ILE A 266 -2.68 10.69 4.45
CA ILE A 266 -2.12 9.48 5.07
C ILE A 266 -1.76 9.70 6.55
N THR A 267 -1.35 10.90 6.94
CA THR A 267 -1.07 11.21 8.36
C THR A 267 -2.35 11.24 9.18
N ILE A 268 -3.42 11.86 8.68
CA ILE A 268 -4.76 11.81 9.28
C ILE A 268 -5.23 10.37 9.40
N ALA A 269 -5.10 9.55 8.32
CA ALA A 269 -5.47 8.15 8.36
C ALA A 269 -4.71 7.34 9.42
N ARG A 270 -3.40 7.61 9.63
CA ARG A 270 -2.58 6.94 10.66
C ARG A 270 -2.97 7.33 12.08
N ILE A 271 -3.26 8.61 12.33
CA ILE A 271 -3.74 9.08 13.64
C ILE A 271 -5.12 8.50 13.92
N ALA A 272 -6.01 8.51 12.93
CA ALA A 272 -7.33 7.89 13.03
C ALA A 272 -7.22 6.38 13.29
N ALA A 273 -6.31 5.64 12.66
CA ALA A 273 -6.06 4.23 12.96
C ALA A 273 -5.61 3.99 14.42
N ALA A 274 -4.79 4.89 14.99
CA ALA A 274 -4.46 4.82 16.42
C ALA A 274 -5.70 5.06 17.30
N LEU A 275 -6.57 6.00 16.93
CA LEU A 275 -7.84 6.25 17.62
C LEU A 275 -8.88 5.11 17.43
N VAL A 276 -8.82 4.33 16.35
CA VAL A 276 -9.60 3.07 16.22
C VAL A 276 -9.19 2.10 17.31
N ALA A 277 -7.88 1.89 17.49
CA ALA A 277 -7.33 0.98 18.49
C ALA A 277 -7.60 1.46 19.94
N VAL A 278 -7.49 2.78 20.20
CA VAL A 278 -7.84 3.36 21.51
C VAL A 278 -9.34 3.28 21.77
N GLY A 279 -10.16 3.57 20.76
CA GLY A 279 -11.61 3.46 20.82
C GLY A 279 -12.06 2.03 21.12
N ALA A 280 -11.34 1.02 20.62
CA ALA A 280 -11.66 -0.38 20.88
C ALA A 280 -11.63 -0.77 22.37
N PHE A 281 -10.82 -0.10 23.21
CA PHE A 281 -10.79 -0.32 24.67
C PHE A 281 -11.44 0.80 25.52
N THR A 282 -11.76 1.95 24.92
CA THR A 282 -12.43 3.08 25.62
C THR A 282 -13.88 3.29 25.16
N GLY A 283 -14.11 3.38 23.84
CA GLY A 283 -15.28 3.99 23.24
C GLY A 283 -15.63 3.39 21.88
N ALA A 284 -16.70 2.59 21.79
CA ALA A 284 -17.18 2.09 20.50
C ALA A 284 -17.54 3.22 19.51
N ALA A 285 -18.08 4.34 20.02
CA ALA A 285 -18.28 5.56 19.24
C ALA A 285 -16.95 6.14 18.72
N VAL A 286 -15.93 6.26 19.59
CA VAL A 286 -14.58 6.71 19.21
C VAL A 286 -14.00 5.81 18.12
N SER A 287 -14.09 4.48 18.28
CA SER A 287 -13.58 3.51 17.30
C SER A 287 -14.28 3.64 15.95
N ASN A 288 -15.61 3.78 15.93
CA ASN A 288 -16.39 3.89 14.70
C ASN A 288 -16.16 5.23 13.98
N ILE A 289 -16.15 6.35 14.71
CA ILE A 289 -15.87 7.68 14.14
C ILE A 289 -14.44 7.71 13.58
N ALA A 290 -13.46 7.21 14.34
CA ALA A 290 -12.08 7.11 13.90
C ALA A 290 -11.92 6.18 12.68
N ALA A 291 -12.68 5.08 12.59
CA ALA A 291 -12.66 4.20 11.42
C ALA A 291 -13.20 4.90 10.17
N VAL A 292 -14.28 5.68 10.29
CA VAL A 292 -14.81 6.50 9.19
C VAL A 292 -13.79 7.56 8.77
N VAL A 293 -13.20 8.30 9.71
CA VAL A 293 -12.15 9.29 9.41
C VAL A 293 -10.93 8.63 8.74
N MET A 294 -10.50 7.47 9.21
CA MET A 294 -9.40 6.70 8.61
C MET A 294 -9.71 6.33 7.16
N LEU A 295 -10.91 5.83 6.87
CA LEU A 295 -11.32 5.43 5.53
C LEU A 295 -11.46 6.64 4.59
N LEU A 296 -12.11 7.72 5.03
CA LEU A 296 -12.26 8.94 4.23
C LEU A 296 -10.90 9.59 3.93
N ALA A 297 -10.03 9.71 4.93
CA ALA A 297 -8.68 10.24 4.74
C ALA A 297 -7.83 9.32 3.85
N PHE A 298 -7.97 8.00 3.97
CA PHE A 298 -7.29 7.07 3.07
C PHE A 298 -7.79 7.18 1.62
N ILE A 299 -9.09 7.28 1.39
CA ILE A 299 -9.68 7.45 0.04
C ILE A 299 -9.26 8.80 -0.57
N ALA A 300 -9.17 9.87 0.23
CA ALA A 300 -8.74 11.20 -0.19
C ALA A 300 -7.24 11.30 -0.55
N ALA A 301 -6.42 10.30 -0.18
CA ALA A 301 -5.01 10.23 -0.49
C ALA A 301 -4.78 9.78 -1.96
N PRO A 302 -4.09 10.56 -2.81
CA PRO A 302 -3.86 10.17 -4.21
C PRO A 302 -3.08 8.85 -4.37
N SER A 303 -2.26 8.44 -3.39
CA SER A 303 -1.56 7.15 -3.40
C SER A 303 -2.41 5.95 -2.91
N SER A 304 -3.70 6.13 -2.62
CA SER A 304 -4.58 5.10 -2.06
C SER A 304 -4.57 3.77 -2.83
N LEU A 305 -4.79 3.80 -4.15
CA LEU A 305 -4.77 2.61 -5.01
C LEU A 305 -3.41 1.89 -5.02
N LEU A 306 -2.31 2.65 -5.03
CA LEU A 306 -0.95 2.11 -4.94
C LEU A 306 -0.71 1.41 -3.60
N ARG A 307 -1.24 1.99 -2.51
CA ARG A 307 -1.17 1.42 -1.16
C ARG A 307 -2.03 0.16 -1.02
N LEU A 308 -3.25 0.15 -1.56
CA LEU A 308 -4.09 -1.06 -1.64
C LEU A 308 -3.39 -2.19 -2.42
N ARG A 309 -2.79 -1.87 -3.58
CA ARG A 309 -1.99 -2.85 -4.36
C ARG A 309 -0.81 -3.39 -3.55
N ARG A 310 -0.12 -2.55 -2.77
CA ARG A 310 0.97 -2.99 -1.87
C ARG A 310 0.46 -3.86 -0.73
N ALA A 311 -0.68 -3.55 -0.11
CA ALA A 311 -1.33 -4.41 0.88
C ALA A 311 -1.75 -5.76 0.27
N TRP A 312 -2.28 -5.78 -0.95
CA TRP A 312 -2.58 -7.01 -1.70
C TRP A 312 -1.34 -7.84 -2.06
N HIS A 313 -0.15 -7.27 -2.16
CA HIS A 313 1.07 -8.07 -2.32
C HIS A 313 1.64 -8.62 -1.00
N GLN A 314 1.14 -8.18 0.16
CA GLN A 314 1.48 -8.75 1.46
C GLN A 314 0.68 -10.06 1.70
N PRO A 315 1.31 -11.17 2.14
CA PRO A 315 0.62 -12.44 2.42
C PRO A 315 -0.60 -12.28 3.34
N LEU A 316 -0.43 -11.55 4.45
CA LEU A 316 -1.50 -11.28 5.42
C LEU A 316 -2.65 -10.48 4.80
N GLY A 317 -2.34 -9.52 3.92
CA GLY A 317 -3.35 -8.71 3.25
C GLY A 317 -4.25 -9.54 2.33
N ARG A 318 -3.67 -10.46 1.56
CA ARG A 318 -4.46 -11.40 0.72
C ARG A 318 -5.33 -12.31 1.56
N ALA A 319 -4.75 -12.95 2.58
CA ALA A 319 -5.49 -13.90 3.39
C ALA A 319 -6.63 -13.22 4.18
N ALA A 320 -6.45 -11.98 4.66
CA ALA A 320 -7.50 -11.21 5.31
C ALA A 320 -8.69 -10.91 4.37
N ILE A 321 -8.41 -10.49 3.13
CA ILE A 321 -9.47 -10.21 2.14
C ILE A 321 -10.14 -11.51 1.68
N VAL A 322 -9.39 -12.58 1.39
CA VAL A 322 -9.99 -13.86 0.98
C VAL A 322 -10.84 -14.47 2.09
N PHE A 323 -10.41 -14.38 3.35
CA PHE A 323 -11.23 -14.79 4.49
C PHE A 323 -12.55 -14.00 4.55
N LEU A 324 -12.51 -12.66 4.43
CA LEU A 324 -13.72 -11.82 4.35
C LEU A 324 -14.64 -12.17 3.17
N MET A 325 -14.07 -12.52 2.01
CA MET A 325 -14.85 -12.95 0.85
C MET A 325 -15.48 -14.33 1.05
N ILE A 326 -14.83 -15.24 1.78
CA ILE A 326 -15.40 -16.54 2.15
C ILE A 326 -16.51 -16.37 3.19
N LEU A 327 -16.37 -15.45 4.15
CA LEU A 327 -17.46 -15.07 5.06
C LEU A 327 -18.64 -14.44 4.30
N LEU A 328 -18.37 -13.57 3.31
CA LEU A 328 -19.43 -12.99 2.47
C LEU A 328 -20.14 -14.06 1.65
N LEU A 329 -19.38 -14.99 1.08
CA LEU A 329 -19.90 -16.13 0.35
C LEU A 329 -20.77 -17.01 1.27
N ALA A 330 -20.40 -17.21 2.53
CA ALA A 330 -21.21 -17.94 3.52
C ALA A 330 -22.52 -17.24 3.95
N VAL A 331 -22.77 -16.01 3.51
CA VAL A 331 -24.11 -15.38 3.63
C VAL A 331 -25.12 -16.04 2.67
N THR A 332 -24.67 -16.60 1.53
CA THR A 332 -25.58 -17.09 0.47
C THR A 332 -26.27 -18.42 0.79
N TRP A 333 -25.72 -19.22 1.72
CA TRP A 333 -26.34 -20.45 2.24
C TRP A 333 -26.71 -20.37 3.72
N SER A 334 -26.75 -19.17 4.30
CA SER A 334 -27.13 -19.02 5.72
C SER A 334 -28.56 -19.44 5.97
N THR A 335 -28.76 -20.27 7.00
CA THR A 335 -30.10 -20.60 7.50
C THR A 335 -30.71 -19.45 8.30
N ALA A 336 -29.94 -18.39 8.60
CA ALA A 336 -30.45 -17.17 9.20
C ALA A 336 -31.08 -16.24 8.14
N PRO A 337 -32.04 -15.37 8.51
CA PRO A 337 -32.55 -14.36 7.60
C PRO A 337 -31.43 -13.51 6.99
N PHE A 338 -31.50 -13.19 5.70
CA PHE A 338 -30.42 -12.53 4.95
C PHE A 338 -29.85 -11.29 5.64
N LEU A 339 -30.70 -10.43 6.23
CA LEU A 339 -30.25 -9.23 6.95
C LEU A 339 -29.48 -9.55 8.24
N VAL A 340 -29.77 -10.66 8.91
CA VAL A 340 -29.03 -11.15 10.08
C VAL A 340 -27.66 -11.66 9.65
N ALA A 341 -27.60 -12.47 8.58
CA ALA A 341 -26.35 -12.98 8.01
C ALA A 341 -25.45 -11.86 7.48
N LEU A 342 -26.02 -10.85 6.80
CA LEU A 342 -25.29 -9.67 6.33
C LEU A 342 -24.81 -8.78 7.50
N LYS A 343 -25.59 -8.66 8.58
CA LYS A 343 -25.17 -7.98 9.81
C LYS A 343 -24.03 -8.72 10.52
N ALA A 344 -24.06 -10.06 10.54
CA ALA A 344 -22.96 -10.87 11.03
C ALA A 344 -21.69 -10.64 10.19
N TRP A 345 -21.78 -10.64 8.86
CA TRP A 345 -20.67 -10.28 7.97
C TRP A 345 -20.10 -8.88 8.26
N ALA A 346 -20.97 -7.88 8.43
CA ALA A 346 -20.55 -6.52 8.80
C ALA A 346 -19.85 -6.46 10.17
N GLY A 347 -20.08 -7.43 11.05
CA GLY A 347 -19.33 -7.62 12.30
C GLY A 347 -17.84 -7.91 12.09
N TRP A 348 -17.46 -8.55 10.99
CA TRP A 348 -16.07 -8.90 10.65
C TRP A 348 -15.29 -7.78 9.96
N ARG A 349 -15.89 -6.59 9.78
CA ARG A 349 -15.31 -5.46 9.00
C ARG A 349 -13.93 -4.98 9.46
N HIS A 350 -13.53 -5.26 10.70
CA HIS A 350 -12.18 -4.94 11.19
C HIS A 350 -11.07 -5.63 10.39
N PHE A 351 -11.34 -6.75 9.69
CA PHE A 351 -10.38 -7.32 8.74
C PHE A 351 -10.12 -6.39 7.51
N LEU A 352 -11.09 -5.55 7.10
CA LEU A 352 -10.85 -4.49 6.12
C LEU A 352 -9.95 -3.41 6.73
N LEU A 353 -10.20 -3.04 7.99
CA LEU A 353 -9.38 -2.05 8.70
C LEU A 353 -7.93 -2.55 8.86
N LEU A 354 -7.71 -3.85 9.13
CA LEU A 354 -6.39 -4.50 9.09
C LEU A 354 -5.73 -4.34 7.71
N PHE A 355 -6.46 -4.57 6.62
CA PHE A 355 -5.95 -4.40 5.26
C PHE A 355 -5.53 -2.94 4.96
N ILE A 356 -6.30 -1.95 5.42
CA ILE A 356 -5.95 -0.53 5.32
C ILE A 356 -4.74 -0.19 6.20
N ALA A 357 -4.64 -0.74 7.42
CA ALA A 357 -3.47 -0.55 8.28
C ALA A 357 -2.18 -1.07 7.63
N LEU A 358 -2.21 -2.25 6.99
CA LEU A 358 -1.11 -2.78 6.17
C LEU A 358 -0.71 -1.87 4.99
N ALA A 359 -1.61 -1.01 4.53
CA ALA A 359 -1.42 -0.10 3.40
C ALA A 359 -0.79 1.26 3.82
N ILE A 360 -1.00 1.69 5.07
CA ILE A 360 -0.57 3.02 5.58
C ILE A 360 0.61 2.98 6.55
N PHE A 361 0.86 1.88 7.27
CA PHE A 361 1.97 1.76 8.24
C PHE A 361 3.28 1.25 7.63
N ASP A 362 3.64 1.84 6.49
CA ASP A 362 4.78 1.46 5.66
C ASP A 362 6.13 2.10 6.07
N THR A 363 6.19 2.83 7.19
CA THR A 363 7.43 3.39 7.76
C THR A 363 7.52 3.17 9.27
N ARG A 364 8.74 2.97 9.79
CA ARG A 364 8.95 2.79 11.24
C ARG A 364 8.46 3.97 12.08
N ALA A 365 8.67 5.20 11.59
CA ALA A 365 8.19 6.41 12.26
C ALA A 365 6.67 6.40 12.45
N SER A 366 5.90 5.94 11.45
CA SER A 366 4.44 5.82 11.58
C SER A 366 4.01 4.78 12.63
N LYS A 367 4.73 3.65 12.72
CA LYS A 367 4.49 2.62 13.74
C LYS A 367 4.84 3.10 15.15
N LEU A 368 5.93 3.85 15.30
CA LEU A 368 6.31 4.49 16.57
C LEU A 368 5.27 5.53 17.00
N LEU A 369 4.76 6.37 16.09
CA LEU A 369 3.68 7.31 16.39
C LEU A 369 2.41 6.60 16.88
N PHE A 370 1.97 5.56 16.16
CA PHE A 370 0.84 4.72 16.62
C PHE A 370 1.12 4.13 18.01
N GLY A 371 2.32 3.59 18.22
CA GLY A 371 2.76 3.04 19.51
C GLY A 371 2.67 4.07 20.63
N SER A 372 3.19 5.28 20.45
CA SER A 372 3.18 6.33 21.46
C SER A 372 1.77 6.81 21.82
N ILE A 373 0.86 6.92 20.82
CA ILE A 373 -0.55 7.26 21.06
C ILE A 373 -1.24 6.13 21.85
N PHE A 374 -1.06 4.89 21.41
CA PHE A 374 -1.66 3.71 22.04
C PHE A 374 -1.16 3.53 23.48
N VAL A 375 0.15 3.63 23.70
CA VAL A 375 0.77 3.50 25.03
C VAL A 375 0.31 4.62 25.96
N SER A 376 0.25 5.88 25.49
CA SER A 376 -0.25 6.98 26.32
C SER A 376 -1.68 6.75 26.77
N ALA A 377 -2.57 6.36 25.85
CA ALA A 377 -3.97 6.06 26.18
C ALA A 377 -4.12 4.84 27.09
N ALA A 378 -3.34 3.77 26.87
CA ALA A 378 -3.31 2.59 27.72
C ALA A 378 -2.76 2.90 29.12
N SER A 379 -1.80 3.82 29.26
CA SER A 379 -1.26 4.26 30.56
C SER A 379 -2.29 5.04 31.37
N VAL A 380 -3.05 5.95 30.71
CA VAL A 380 -4.17 6.65 31.35
C VAL A 380 -5.26 5.65 31.78
N GLY A 381 -5.56 4.66 30.93
CA GLY A 381 -6.46 3.56 31.27
C GLY A 381 -5.98 2.71 32.46
N ALA A 382 -4.68 2.37 32.50
CA ALA A 382 -4.07 1.65 33.61
C ALA A 382 -4.13 2.46 34.92
N LEU A 383 -3.94 3.78 34.84
CA LEU A 383 -3.98 4.67 36.01
C LEU A 383 -5.40 4.80 36.56
N ALA A 384 -6.38 5.10 35.71
CA ALA A 384 -7.78 5.17 36.14
C ALA A 384 -8.30 3.80 36.63
N SER A 385 -7.84 2.70 36.03
CA SER A 385 -8.11 1.33 36.50
C SER A 385 -7.54 1.09 37.90
N PHE A 386 -6.29 1.49 38.15
CA PHE A 386 -5.63 1.37 39.45
C PHE A 386 -6.26 2.26 40.53
N LEU A 387 -6.66 3.49 40.18
CA LEU A 387 -7.32 4.42 41.11
C LEU A 387 -8.73 3.98 41.51
N GLN A 388 -9.41 3.17 40.69
CA GLN A 388 -10.70 2.55 41.02
C GLN A 388 -10.57 1.13 41.61
N PHE A 389 -9.34 0.68 41.88
CA PHE A 389 -9.12 -0.66 42.44
C PHE A 389 -9.12 -0.63 43.97
N ASP A 390 -10.13 -1.25 44.57
CA ASP A 390 -10.22 -1.43 46.01
C ASP A 390 -9.49 -2.72 46.45
N PHE A 391 -8.30 -2.52 47.04
CA PHE A 391 -7.47 -3.59 47.59
C PHE A 391 -8.12 -4.34 48.78
N GLY A 392 -9.04 -3.71 49.50
CA GLY A 392 -9.75 -4.31 50.64
C GLY A 392 -10.88 -5.23 50.19
N ALA A 393 -11.78 -4.73 49.33
CA ALA A 393 -12.89 -5.53 48.81
C ALA A 393 -12.43 -6.76 48.01
N ALA A 394 -11.33 -6.65 47.26
CA ALA A 394 -10.79 -7.73 46.43
C ALA A 394 -10.31 -8.98 47.21
N GLN A 395 -10.12 -8.89 48.53
CA GLN A 395 -9.82 -10.04 49.39
C GLN A 395 -11.08 -10.70 49.98
N VAL A 396 -12.21 -9.99 50.03
CA VAL A 396 -13.44 -10.41 50.72
C VAL A 396 -14.49 -10.96 49.76
N THR A 397 -14.64 -10.36 48.58
CA THR A 397 -15.56 -10.83 47.54
C THR A 397 -14.81 -11.30 46.30
N SER A 398 -15.09 -12.53 45.84
CA SER A 398 -14.44 -13.06 44.63
C SER A 398 -14.80 -12.32 43.34
N ASP A 399 -15.90 -11.55 43.37
CA ASP A 399 -16.30 -10.63 42.32
C ASP A 399 -15.61 -9.28 42.49
N VAL A 400 -14.50 -9.15 41.76
CA VAL A 400 -13.69 -7.92 41.71
C VAL A 400 -14.37 -6.92 40.78
N ALA A 401 -15.31 -6.15 41.34
CA ALA A 401 -16.05 -5.12 40.60
C ALA A 401 -15.25 -3.82 40.41
N GLY A 402 -14.23 -3.56 41.24
CA GLY A 402 -13.35 -2.40 41.12
C GLY A 402 -12.24 -2.58 40.07
N GLY A 403 -11.91 -1.52 39.34
CA GLY A 403 -10.74 -1.45 38.47
C GLY A 403 -10.87 -2.03 37.05
N ILE A 404 -11.98 -2.69 36.68
CA ILE A 404 -12.25 -3.09 35.28
C ILE A 404 -13.00 -1.95 34.57
N ILE A 405 -12.26 -1.03 33.95
CA ILE A 405 -12.83 0.16 33.30
C ILE A 405 -12.71 0.15 31.77
N LEU A 406 -11.77 -0.63 31.22
CA LEU A 406 -11.53 -0.68 29.77
C LEU A 406 -12.42 -1.73 29.10
N ARG A 407 -13.73 -1.43 29.07
CA ARG A 407 -14.84 -2.25 28.55
C ARG A 407 -15.13 -3.53 29.35
N ASN A 408 -14.16 -4.42 29.45
CA ASN A 408 -14.26 -5.72 30.11
C ASN A 408 -12.85 -6.25 30.44
N HIS A 409 -12.74 -7.27 31.30
CA HIS A 409 -11.45 -7.81 31.74
C HIS A 409 -10.57 -8.38 30.60
N VAL A 410 -11.17 -8.88 29.51
CA VAL A 410 -10.47 -9.40 28.34
C VAL A 410 -9.90 -8.26 27.49
N THR A 411 -10.74 -7.30 27.10
CA THR A 411 -10.34 -6.08 26.38
C THR A 411 -9.24 -5.34 27.15
N GLN A 412 -9.41 -5.15 28.47
CA GLN A 412 -8.42 -4.51 29.34
C GLN A 412 -7.09 -5.27 29.36
N GLY A 413 -7.12 -6.58 29.60
CA GLY A 413 -5.92 -7.43 29.59
C GLY A 413 -5.19 -7.41 28.25
N MET A 414 -5.92 -7.47 27.13
CA MET A 414 -5.35 -7.39 25.77
C MET A 414 -4.72 -6.03 25.48
N ALA A 415 -5.41 -4.93 25.80
CA ALA A 415 -4.94 -3.58 25.54
C ALA A 415 -3.67 -3.26 26.35
N LEU A 416 -3.65 -3.59 27.64
CA LEU A 416 -2.51 -3.34 28.53
C LEU A 416 -1.30 -4.22 28.19
N THR A 417 -1.52 -5.50 27.83
CA THR A 417 -0.45 -6.39 27.35
C THR A 417 0.17 -5.87 26.05
N ALA A 418 -0.65 -5.44 25.09
CA ALA A 418 -0.15 -4.83 23.85
C ALA A 418 0.56 -3.49 24.10
N GLY A 419 0.06 -2.68 25.05
CA GLY A 419 0.67 -1.42 25.46
C GLY A 419 2.05 -1.64 26.07
N ALA A 420 2.20 -2.59 26.99
CA ALA A 420 3.48 -2.92 27.59
C ALA A 420 4.51 -3.35 26.53
N LEU A 421 4.11 -4.20 25.58
CA LEU A 421 4.98 -4.61 24.47
C LEU A 421 5.37 -3.44 23.56
N LEU A 422 4.42 -2.57 23.20
CA LEU A 422 4.69 -1.38 22.39
C LEU A 422 5.63 -0.40 23.12
N ALA A 423 5.45 -0.21 24.43
CA ALA A 423 6.34 0.59 25.26
C ALA A 423 7.77 0.02 25.28
N LEU A 424 7.94 -1.30 25.36
CA LEU A 424 9.25 -1.96 25.21
C LEU A 424 9.84 -1.78 23.80
N VAL A 425 9.02 -1.81 22.74
CA VAL A 425 9.50 -1.54 21.36
C VAL A 425 9.97 -0.09 21.20
N ILE A 426 9.27 0.88 21.81
CA ILE A 426 9.69 2.29 21.83
C ILE A 426 10.97 2.45 22.66
N LEU A 427 11.07 1.79 23.81
CA LEU A 427 12.24 1.79 24.69
C LEU A 427 13.54 1.36 23.97
N VAL A 428 13.46 0.33 23.11
CA VAL A 428 14.59 -0.14 22.28
C VAL A 428 15.06 0.91 21.25
N HIS A 429 14.20 1.87 20.89
CA HIS A 429 14.52 2.97 19.97
C HIS A 429 14.78 4.32 20.67
N ALA A 430 14.53 4.41 21.98
CA ALA A 430 14.76 5.63 22.75
C ALA A 430 16.27 5.92 22.91
N ARG A 431 16.64 7.20 22.94
CA ARG A 431 18.02 7.59 23.27
C ARG A 431 18.33 7.20 24.72
N ARG A 432 19.46 6.51 24.94
CA ARG A 432 19.93 6.18 26.30
C ARG A 432 20.09 7.43 27.14
N GLY A 433 19.61 7.39 28.38
CA GLY A 433 19.62 8.52 29.32
C GLY A 433 18.51 9.56 29.11
N SER A 434 17.65 9.42 28.10
CA SER A 434 16.51 10.33 27.92
C SER A 434 15.39 10.07 28.94
N TRP A 435 14.64 11.11 29.32
CA TRP A 435 13.46 10.96 30.19
C TRP A 435 12.42 9.99 29.60
N GLN A 436 12.34 9.92 28.27
CA GLN A 436 11.47 8.98 27.54
C GLN A 436 11.82 7.52 27.85
N GLN A 437 13.10 7.18 28.03
CA GLN A 437 13.52 5.84 28.41
C GLN A 437 12.88 5.42 29.74
N TRP A 438 12.92 6.30 30.75
CA TRP A 438 12.31 6.05 32.05
C TRP A 438 10.78 6.03 31.98
N ALA A 439 10.17 6.96 31.25
CA ALA A 439 8.72 7.04 31.10
C ALA A 439 8.12 5.78 30.43
N TYR A 440 8.67 5.32 29.31
CA TYR A 440 8.20 4.10 28.64
C TYR A 440 8.54 2.83 29.43
N GLY A 441 9.67 2.79 30.15
CA GLY A 441 10.00 1.70 31.06
C GLY A 441 8.99 1.58 32.21
N ALA A 442 8.70 2.69 32.89
CA ALA A 442 7.72 2.75 33.97
C ALA A 442 6.31 2.40 33.47
N ALA A 443 5.90 2.92 32.31
CA ALA A 443 4.62 2.58 31.69
C ALA A 443 4.47 1.08 31.41
N ALA A 444 5.52 0.43 30.87
CA ALA A 444 5.50 -1.01 30.62
C ALA A 444 5.34 -1.83 31.92
N VAL A 445 6.10 -1.49 32.97
CA VAL A 445 6.01 -2.14 34.28
C VAL A 445 4.63 -1.93 34.90
N PHE A 446 4.10 -0.71 34.85
CA PHE A 446 2.80 -0.37 35.41
C PHE A 446 1.63 -1.07 34.71
N MET A 447 1.68 -1.19 33.37
CA MET A 447 0.69 -1.97 32.62
C MET A 447 0.75 -3.46 32.97
N VAL A 448 1.94 -4.05 33.08
CA VAL A 448 2.08 -5.46 33.50
C VAL A 448 1.56 -5.67 34.92
N ALA A 449 1.88 -4.75 35.85
CA ALA A 449 1.33 -4.79 37.21
C ALA A 449 -0.20 -4.68 37.21
N ASN A 450 -0.80 -3.79 36.43
CA ASN A 450 -2.26 -3.70 36.31
C ASN A 450 -2.87 -4.99 35.73
N VAL A 451 -2.27 -5.60 34.69
CA VAL A 451 -2.76 -6.89 34.17
C VAL A 451 -2.70 -7.98 35.25
N VAL A 452 -1.63 -8.02 36.04
CA VAL A 452 -1.41 -9.06 37.04
C VAL A 452 -2.31 -8.90 38.27
N PHE A 453 -2.45 -7.67 38.77
CA PHE A 453 -3.07 -7.36 40.06
C PHE A 453 -4.43 -6.62 39.98
N VAL A 454 -4.92 -6.24 38.80
CA VAL A 454 -6.17 -5.46 38.65
C VAL A 454 -7.08 -6.00 37.54
N ALA A 455 -6.54 -6.42 36.39
CA ALA A 455 -7.37 -6.97 35.31
C ALA A 455 -7.88 -8.39 35.60
N TYR A 456 -7.20 -9.15 36.47
CA TYR A 456 -7.60 -10.47 37.01
C TYR A 456 -8.05 -11.54 35.97
N ALA A 457 -7.63 -11.40 34.71
CA ALA A 457 -8.04 -12.26 33.61
C ALA A 457 -7.07 -13.45 33.43
N ARG A 458 -7.57 -14.67 33.62
CA ARG A 458 -6.81 -15.93 33.43
C ARG A 458 -6.16 -16.02 32.04
N SER A 459 -6.88 -15.57 31.00
CA SER A 459 -6.39 -15.47 29.63
C SER A 459 -5.28 -14.42 29.45
N ALA A 460 -5.23 -13.38 30.29
CA ALA A 460 -4.19 -12.36 30.22
C ALA A 460 -2.86 -12.85 30.82
N TYR A 461 -2.87 -13.70 31.86
CA TYR A 461 -1.64 -14.38 32.33
C TYR A 461 -1.03 -15.26 31.22
N LEU A 462 -1.87 -16.04 30.52
CA LEU A 462 -1.45 -16.86 29.39
C LEU A 462 -0.92 -16.00 28.23
N ALA A 463 -1.59 -14.88 27.92
CA ALA A 463 -1.13 -13.94 26.92
C ALA A 463 0.22 -13.31 27.29
N LEU A 464 0.39 -12.84 28.54
CA LEU A 464 1.66 -12.31 29.05
C LEU A 464 2.80 -13.33 28.93
N ALA A 465 2.57 -14.58 29.34
CA ALA A 465 3.57 -15.64 29.28
C ALA A 465 4.03 -15.90 27.83
N ILE A 466 3.09 -16.07 26.89
CA ILE A 466 3.38 -16.28 25.47
C ILE A 466 4.10 -15.07 24.89
N THR A 467 3.61 -13.85 25.18
CA THR A 467 4.21 -12.65 24.60
C THR A 467 5.62 -12.40 25.12
N SER A 468 5.85 -12.65 26.41
CA SER A 468 7.16 -12.50 27.04
C SER A 468 8.15 -13.53 26.50
N LEU A 469 7.72 -14.78 26.29
CA LEU A 469 8.55 -15.83 25.70
C LEU A 469 8.95 -15.49 24.26
N VAL A 470 7.99 -15.10 23.40
CA VAL A 470 8.27 -14.75 22.00
C VAL A 470 9.10 -13.46 21.91
N ALA A 471 8.86 -12.47 22.77
CA ALA A 471 9.67 -11.26 22.85
C ALA A 471 11.11 -11.56 23.31
N ALA A 472 11.30 -12.39 24.34
CA ALA A 472 12.63 -12.80 24.80
C ALA A 472 13.42 -13.49 23.69
N LEU A 473 12.81 -14.47 22.99
CA LEU A 473 13.43 -15.21 21.90
C LEU A 473 13.75 -14.33 20.68
N GLY A 474 12.86 -13.39 20.33
CA GLY A 474 12.99 -12.55 19.13
C GLY A 474 13.78 -11.25 19.30
N ILE A 475 13.83 -10.66 20.50
CA ILE A 475 14.45 -9.34 20.74
C ILE A 475 15.82 -9.47 21.44
N ALA A 476 16.01 -10.38 22.39
CA ALA A 476 17.26 -10.45 23.15
C ALA A 476 18.44 -11.02 22.31
N ARG A 477 19.68 -10.71 22.72
CA ARG A 477 20.91 -11.33 22.17
C ARG A 477 21.06 -12.75 22.72
N GLN A 478 21.67 -13.69 21.99
CA GLN A 478 21.64 -15.12 22.32
C GLN A 478 21.93 -15.47 23.79
N ARG A 479 23.03 -14.94 24.39
CA ARG A 479 23.36 -15.19 25.81
C ARG A 479 22.30 -14.64 26.79
N ALA A 480 21.68 -13.50 26.45
CA ALA A 480 20.59 -12.91 27.23
C ALA A 480 19.23 -13.60 27.00
N ARG A 481 19.03 -14.34 25.90
CA ARG A 481 17.79 -15.10 25.65
C ARG A 481 17.58 -16.18 26.70
N LEU A 482 18.61 -16.98 26.97
CA LEU A 482 18.52 -18.07 27.94
C LEU A 482 18.25 -17.54 29.36
N ALA A 483 18.94 -16.48 29.76
CA ALA A 483 18.70 -15.80 31.04
C ALA A 483 17.28 -15.20 31.13
N ALA A 484 16.80 -14.52 30.08
CA ALA A 484 15.46 -13.93 30.06
C ALA A 484 14.33 -14.99 30.06
N VAL A 485 14.51 -16.10 29.35
CA VAL A 485 13.56 -17.22 29.35
C VAL A 485 13.57 -17.93 30.70
N GLY A 486 14.75 -18.18 31.29
CA GLY A 486 14.86 -18.74 32.64
C GLY A 486 14.20 -17.85 33.69
N ALA A 487 14.48 -16.55 33.67
CA ALA A 487 13.84 -15.58 34.57
C ALA A 487 12.32 -15.53 34.39
N LEU A 488 11.81 -15.58 33.15
CA LEU A 488 10.37 -15.63 32.88
C LEU A 488 9.72 -16.89 33.46
N ILE A 489 10.36 -18.07 33.30
CA ILE A 489 9.86 -19.33 33.87
C ILE A 489 9.82 -19.25 35.40
N VAL A 490 10.89 -18.75 36.04
CA VAL A 490 10.95 -18.57 37.50
C VAL A 490 9.89 -17.57 37.98
N LEU A 491 9.68 -16.46 37.27
CA LEU A 491 8.65 -15.46 37.61
C LEU A 491 7.23 -16.03 37.47
N MET A 492 6.95 -16.78 36.40
CA MET A 492 5.64 -17.42 36.21
C MET A 492 5.37 -18.50 37.26
N PHE A 493 6.35 -19.34 37.56
CA PHE A 493 6.24 -20.38 38.59
C PHE A 493 6.08 -19.75 39.98
N GLY A 494 6.92 -18.76 40.30
CA GLY A 494 6.84 -17.98 41.54
C GLY A 494 5.49 -17.27 41.68
N ALA A 495 4.93 -16.68 40.62
CA ALA A 495 3.62 -16.04 40.67
C ALA A 495 2.49 -17.02 41.00
N VAL A 496 2.52 -18.26 40.48
CA VAL A 496 1.54 -19.30 40.81
C VAL A 496 1.70 -19.78 42.26
N TRP A 497 2.93 -20.09 42.69
CA TRP A 497 3.21 -20.63 44.02
C TRP A 497 3.08 -19.61 45.16
N LEU A 498 3.47 -18.35 44.93
CA LEU A 498 3.46 -17.30 45.95
C LEU A 498 2.13 -16.51 46.00
N SER A 499 1.20 -16.74 45.06
CA SER A 499 -0.10 -16.05 45.03
C SER A 499 -1.25 -17.03 45.29
N PRO A 500 -1.79 -17.07 46.53
CA PRO A 500 -3.00 -17.83 46.84
C PRO A 500 -4.18 -17.47 45.91
N LEU A 501 -4.29 -16.20 45.53
CA LEU A 501 -5.32 -15.68 44.62
C LEU A 501 -5.27 -16.31 43.22
N ILE A 502 -4.07 -16.57 42.67
CA ILE A 502 -3.92 -17.21 41.36
C ILE A 502 -4.25 -18.70 41.45
N SER A 503 -3.71 -19.39 42.46
CA SER A 503 -3.93 -20.82 42.65
C SER A 503 -5.40 -21.15 42.93
N GLN A 504 -6.06 -20.46 43.87
CA GLN A 504 -7.50 -20.63 44.15
C GLN A 504 -8.38 -20.37 42.92
N ARG A 505 -8.02 -19.42 42.05
CA ARG A 505 -8.76 -19.16 40.80
C ARG A 505 -8.57 -20.24 39.75
N ILE A 506 -7.42 -20.91 39.71
CA ILE A 506 -7.19 -22.07 38.82
C ILE A 506 -7.97 -23.27 39.35
N GLU A 507 -7.92 -23.53 40.65
CA GLU A 507 -8.65 -24.62 41.31
C GLU A 507 -10.17 -24.46 41.14
N ARG A 508 -10.73 -23.29 41.45
CA ARG A 508 -12.15 -22.99 41.27
C ARG A 508 -12.59 -23.15 39.81
N ALA A 509 -11.75 -22.75 38.85
CA ALA A 509 -12.03 -22.95 37.43
C ALA A 509 -12.11 -24.43 37.03
N LEU A 510 -11.18 -25.24 37.54
CA LEU A 510 -11.16 -26.68 37.31
C LEU A 510 -12.35 -27.36 37.99
N GLN A 511 -12.73 -26.90 39.18
CA GLN A 511 -13.91 -27.38 39.90
C GLN A 511 -15.20 -27.05 39.14
N GLU A 512 -15.41 -25.79 38.73
CA GLU A 512 -16.58 -25.38 37.91
C GLU A 512 -16.76 -26.21 36.64
N VAL A 513 -15.65 -26.61 35.98
CA VAL A 513 -15.68 -27.47 34.78
C VAL A 513 -15.96 -28.93 35.12
N ARG A 514 -15.37 -29.47 36.20
CA ARG A 514 -15.62 -30.86 36.65
C ARG A 514 -17.06 -31.05 37.11
N GLU A 515 -17.63 -30.05 37.75
CA GLU A 515 -18.99 -30.08 38.31
C GLU A 515 -20.06 -29.62 37.31
N THR A 516 -19.72 -29.36 36.04
CA THR A 516 -20.68 -28.93 34.99
C THR A 516 -21.95 -29.79 34.94
N HIS A 517 -21.83 -31.12 35.05
CA HIS A 517 -22.97 -32.01 34.93
C HIS A 517 -23.75 -32.17 36.25
N SER A 518 -23.10 -31.98 37.41
CA SER A 518 -23.69 -32.14 38.75
C SER A 518 -24.19 -30.84 39.39
N SER A 519 -23.70 -29.66 38.97
CA SER A 519 -24.09 -28.38 39.54
C SER A 519 -25.55 -28.02 39.26
N ALA A 520 -26.27 -27.61 40.30
CA ALA A 520 -27.62 -27.07 40.21
C ALA A 520 -27.66 -25.61 39.69
N VAL A 521 -26.52 -24.90 39.70
CA VAL A 521 -26.41 -23.47 39.36
C VAL A 521 -25.42 -23.25 38.22
N ILE A 522 -25.72 -22.30 37.34
CA ILE A 522 -24.83 -21.88 36.25
C ILE A 522 -23.56 -21.20 36.80
N THR A 523 -22.41 -21.58 36.27
CA THR A 523 -21.12 -20.95 36.58
C THR A 523 -20.41 -20.50 35.29
N PRO A 524 -19.57 -19.44 35.33
CA PRO A 524 -18.95 -18.89 34.12
C PRO A 524 -18.04 -19.84 33.35
N MET A 525 -17.42 -20.82 34.02
CA MET A 525 -16.70 -21.90 33.35
C MET A 525 -17.58 -23.13 33.12
N GLY A 526 -18.50 -23.45 34.04
CA GLY A 526 -19.34 -24.64 33.95
C GLY A 526 -20.34 -24.64 32.78
N ILE A 527 -20.72 -23.47 32.25
CA ILE A 527 -21.54 -23.37 31.02
C ILE A 527 -20.76 -23.70 29.74
N ARG A 528 -19.42 -23.58 29.74
CA ARG A 528 -18.61 -23.69 28.52
C ARG A 528 -18.57 -25.11 27.93
N PRO A 529 -18.45 -26.20 28.71
CA PRO A 529 -18.57 -27.55 28.14
C PRO A 529 -19.93 -27.79 27.47
N VAL A 530 -21.03 -27.30 28.06
CA VAL A 530 -22.37 -27.38 27.44
C VAL A 530 -22.42 -26.62 26.12
N MET A 531 -21.84 -25.41 26.08
CA MET A 531 -21.73 -24.62 24.85
C MET A 531 -20.91 -25.34 23.77
N TRP A 532 -19.79 -25.97 24.15
CA TRP A 532 -18.90 -26.66 23.23
C TRP A 532 -19.47 -28.00 22.75
N GLU A 533 -20.10 -28.80 23.61
CA GLU A 533 -20.82 -30.01 23.22
C GLU A 533 -21.93 -29.71 22.21
N THR A 534 -22.70 -28.65 22.47
CA THR A 534 -23.76 -28.18 21.58
C THR A 534 -23.19 -27.69 20.25
N ALA A 535 -22.14 -26.86 20.27
CA ALA A 535 -21.47 -26.37 19.07
C ALA A 535 -20.86 -27.51 18.24
N VAL A 536 -20.23 -28.50 18.87
CA VAL A 536 -19.70 -29.69 18.19
C VAL A 536 -20.82 -30.50 17.54
N SER A 537 -22.01 -30.57 18.13
CA SER A 537 -23.18 -31.18 17.49
C SER A 537 -23.58 -30.42 16.21
N ILE A 538 -23.70 -29.09 16.28
CA ILE A 538 -24.02 -28.24 15.12
C ILE A 538 -22.98 -28.41 14.00
N VAL A 539 -21.70 -28.51 14.34
CA VAL A 539 -20.60 -28.76 13.37
C VAL A 539 -20.72 -30.15 12.73
N ARG A 540 -21.15 -31.18 13.47
CA ARG A 540 -21.37 -32.53 12.92
C ARG A 540 -22.52 -32.58 11.92
N ASP A 541 -23.55 -31.74 12.11
CA ASP A 541 -24.68 -31.64 11.18
C ASP A 541 -24.27 -31.08 9.79
N ALA A 542 -23.27 -30.18 9.73
CA ALA A 542 -22.84 -29.52 8.49
C ALA A 542 -21.32 -29.22 8.43
N PRO A 543 -20.44 -30.25 8.41
CA PRO A 543 -19.01 -30.06 8.66
C PRO A 543 -18.25 -29.31 7.54
N LEU A 544 -18.70 -29.40 6.28
CA LEU A 544 -17.97 -28.84 5.13
C LEU A 544 -18.20 -27.33 4.97
N LEU A 545 -19.46 -26.89 5.01
CA LEU A 545 -19.88 -25.51 4.73
C LEU A 545 -20.48 -24.77 5.94
N GLY A 546 -20.74 -25.47 7.05
CA GLY A 546 -21.51 -24.93 8.18
C GLY A 546 -22.96 -24.64 7.81
N HIS A 547 -23.68 -23.98 8.71
CA HIS A 547 -25.07 -23.56 8.52
C HIS A 547 -25.19 -22.13 7.94
N GLY A 548 -24.09 -21.63 7.37
CA GLY A 548 -23.88 -20.26 6.87
C GLY A 548 -23.79 -19.18 7.95
N LEU A 549 -23.37 -17.98 7.55
CA LEU A 549 -22.94 -16.94 8.50
C LEU A 549 -24.09 -16.33 9.31
N GLY A 550 -23.90 -16.10 10.61
CA GLY A 550 -24.91 -15.57 11.51
C GLY A 550 -25.99 -16.58 11.94
N SER A 551 -25.85 -17.86 11.57
CA SER A 551 -26.81 -18.92 11.91
C SER A 551 -26.62 -19.50 13.32
N PHE A 552 -25.47 -19.28 13.96
CA PHE A 552 -25.11 -19.93 15.23
C PHE A 552 -26.17 -19.78 16.33
N PRO A 553 -26.74 -18.59 16.64
CA PRO A 553 -27.70 -18.45 17.74
C PRO A 553 -28.96 -19.31 17.56
N GLU A 554 -29.41 -19.46 16.31
CA GLU A 554 -30.62 -20.23 15.99
C GLU A 554 -30.35 -21.73 15.99
N GLN A 555 -29.21 -22.17 15.43
CA GLN A 555 -28.79 -23.57 15.49
C GLN A 555 -28.50 -24.00 16.93
N TYR A 556 -27.91 -23.12 17.74
CA TYR A 556 -27.69 -23.34 19.17
C TYR A 556 -29.01 -23.48 19.92
N ARG A 557 -29.97 -22.58 19.69
CA ARG A 557 -31.32 -22.66 20.27
C ARG A 557 -32.01 -23.99 19.94
N ARG A 558 -31.91 -24.45 18.69
CA ARG A 558 -32.49 -25.73 18.23
C ARG A 558 -31.92 -26.91 19.00
N VAL A 559 -30.59 -27.03 19.09
CA VAL A 559 -29.93 -28.19 19.69
C VAL A 559 -29.97 -28.15 21.23
N VAL A 560 -29.73 -26.99 21.84
CA VAL A 560 -29.61 -26.89 23.31
C VAL A 560 -30.93 -27.16 24.02
N THR A 561 -32.06 -26.73 23.44
CA THR A 561 -33.40 -26.91 24.03
C THR A 561 -33.94 -28.33 23.87
N GLN A 562 -33.43 -29.10 22.91
CA GLN A 562 -33.73 -30.52 22.75
C GLN A 562 -32.87 -31.41 23.66
N ARG A 563 -31.63 -30.98 23.96
CA ARG A 563 -30.62 -31.81 24.67
C ARG A 563 -30.53 -31.52 26.17
N TYR A 564 -30.87 -30.32 26.62
CA TYR A 564 -30.73 -29.90 28.01
C TYR A 564 -31.94 -29.13 28.53
N THR A 565 -32.08 -29.08 29.86
CA THR A 565 -33.12 -28.33 30.57
C THR A 565 -32.49 -27.47 31.67
N GLY A 566 -33.30 -26.59 32.29
CA GLY A 566 -32.84 -25.68 33.33
C GLY A 566 -31.73 -24.74 32.83
N TRP A 567 -30.75 -24.45 33.69
CA TRP A 567 -29.65 -23.53 33.35
C TRP A 567 -28.77 -24.00 32.18
N LYS A 568 -28.73 -25.31 31.90
CA LYS A 568 -27.95 -25.86 30.77
C LYS A 568 -28.61 -25.54 29.42
N ALA A 569 -29.89 -25.20 29.40
CA ALA A 569 -30.61 -24.73 28.21
C ALA A 569 -30.43 -23.21 27.94
N THR A 570 -29.58 -22.51 28.69
CA THR A 570 -29.32 -21.07 28.48
C THR A 570 -28.83 -20.81 27.05
N LEU A 571 -29.56 -19.93 26.35
CA LEU A 571 -29.26 -19.52 24.99
C LEU A 571 -28.01 -18.64 24.93
N THR A 572 -27.20 -18.80 23.89
CA THR A 572 -26.06 -17.93 23.59
C THR A 572 -25.93 -17.66 22.09
N ALA A 573 -25.29 -16.55 21.74
CA ALA A 573 -24.87 -16.21 20.38
C ALA A 573 -23.37 -16.48 20.13
N ASP A 574 -22.62 -16.92 21.13
CA ASP A 574 -21.18 -17.19 21.07
C ASP A 574 -20.84 -18.43 21.92
N PRO A 575 -20.17 -19.48 21.38
CA PRO A 575 -19.72 -20.64 22.15
C PRO A 575 -18.50 -20.34 23.04
N HIS A 576 -18.00 -19.10 23.07
CA HIS A 576 -16.72 -18.71 23.66
C HIS A 576 -15.56 -19.57 23.15
N ASN A 577 -15.55 -19.86 21.85
CA ASN A 577 -14.48 -20.55 21.15
C ASN A 577 -14.52 -20.14 19.68
N GLN A 578 -13.51 -19.39 19.25
CA GLN A 578 -13.46 -18.79 17.91
C GLN A 578 -13.52 -19.84 16.79
N TYR A 579 -12.92 -21.00 17.02
CA TYR A 579 -12.77 -22.06 16.03
C TYR A 579 -14.08 -22.86 15.87
N LEU A 580 -14.76 -23.14 16.99
CA LEU A 580 -16.09 -23.77 16.96
C LEU A 580 -17.14 -22.84 16.34
N LEU A 581 -17.09 -21.53 16.61
CA LEU A 581 -17.98 -20.55 15.98
C LEU A 581 -17.79 -20.52 14.45
N ILE A 582 -16.54 -20.39 13.98
CA ILE A 582 -16.23 -20.41 12.54
C ILE A 582 -16.64 -21.74 11.90
N LEU A 583 -16.38 -22.89 12.54
CA LEU A 583 -16.80 -24.20 12.04
C LEU A 583 -18.33 -24.34 11.95
N ALA A 584 -19.07 -23.89 12.96
CA ALA A 584 -20.53 -24.04 12.98
C ALA A 584 -21.19 -23.19 11.88
N GLU A 585 -20.70 -21.98 11.64
CA GLU A 585 -21.26 -21.06 10.65
C GLU A 585 -20.70 -21.27 9.24
N THR A 586 -19.44 -21.66 9.07
CA THR A 586 -18.77 -21.66 7.75
C THR A 586 -17.99 -22.93 7.43
N GLY A 587 -18.09 -23.95 8.30
CA GLY A 587 -17.50 -25.27 8.11
C GLY A 587 -15.98 -25.27 8.00
N LEU A 588 -15.47 -26.39 7.48
CA LEU A 588 -14.04 -26.54 7.16
C LEU A 588 -13.56 -25.51 6.14
N LEU A 589 -14.42 -25.01 5.24
CA LEU A 589 -14.06 -23.97 4.27
C LEU A 589 -13.61 -22.66 4.97
N GLY A 590 -14.42 -22.13 5.88
CA GLY A 590 -14.07 -20.91 6.61
C GLY A 590 -12.96 -21.14 7.64
N LEU A 591 -12.88 -22.32 8.26
CA LEU A 591 -11.75 -22.65 9.14
C LEU A 591 -10.43 -22.74 8.38
N ALA A 592 -10.41 -23.32 7.17
CA ALA A 592 -9.23 -23.36 6.32
C ALA A 592 -8.78 -21.95 5.90
N ALA A 593 -9.73 -21.07 5.60
CA ALA A 593 -9.45 -19.66 5.30
C ALA A 593 -8.89 -18.89 6.52
N PHE A 594 -9.48 -19.10 7.70
CA PHE A 594 -9.00 -18.47 8.95
C PHE A 594 -7.61 -18.97 9.35
N THR A 595 -7.36 -20.28 9.30
CA THR A 595 -6.04 -20.86 9.59
C THR A 595 -5.00 -20.42 8.55
N TRP A 596 -5.36 -20.27 7.28
CA TRP A 596 -4.49 -19.67 6.26
C TRP A 596 -4.19 -18.19 6.55
N PHE A 597 -5.13 -17.42 7.09
CA PHE A 597 -4.89 -16.06 7.57
C PHE A 597 -3.87 -16.03 8.73
N LEU A 598 -4.05 -16.86 9.76
CA LEU A 598 -3.09 -16.96 10.89
C LEU A 598 -1.69 -17.35 10.39
N PHE A 599 -1.61 -18.35 9.50
CA PHE A 599 -0.35 -18.81 8.93
C PHE A 599 0.31 -17.76 8.02
N SER A 600 -0.49 -16.99 7.27
CA SER A 600 -0.01 -15.90 6.44
C SER A 600 0.53 -14.73 7.26
N ALA A 601 -0.02 -14.47 8.45
CA ALA A 601 0.55 -13.54 9.42
C ALA A 601 1.92 -14.03 9.91
N ILE A 602 2.05 -15.30 10.30
CA ILE A 602 3.33 -15.91 10.74
C ILE A 602 4.39 -15.88 9.62
N ARG A 603 4.00 -16.17 8.37
CA ARG A 603 4.91 -16.11 7.21
C ARG A 603 5.17 -14.69 6.70
N GLN A 604 4.50 -13.66 7.23
CA GLN A 604 4.74 -12.26 6.87
C GLN A 604 6.06 -11.77 7.48
N ARG A 605 7.17 -12.03 6.78
CA ARG A 605 8.50 -11.55 7.17
C ARG A 605 8.51 -10.03 7.36
N VAL A 606 8.55 -9.58 8.61
CA VAL A 606 8.78 -8.21 9.06
C VAL A 606 9.99 -8.22 9.99
N ARG A 607 10.99 -7.39 9.69
CA ARG A 607 12.23 -7.30 10.48
C ARG A 607 12.05 -6.35 11.67
N GLY A 608 12.83 -6.58 12.72
CA GLY A 608 12.86 -5.74 13.92
C GLY A 608 11.74 -6.04 14.92
N PRO A 609 11.71 -5.32 16.05
CA PRO A 609 10.91 -5.67 17.22
C PRO A 609 9.39 -5.59 16.97
N PHE A 610 8.91 -4.71 16.08
CA PHE A 610 7.49 -4.69 15.66
C PHE A 610 7.03 -6.03 15.07
N GLY A 611 7.85 -6.69 14.25
CA GLY A 611 7.52 -8.01 13.71
C GLY A 611 7.40 -9.05 14.83
N VAL A 612 8.34 -9.03 15.79
CA VAL A 612 8.34 -9.96 16.95
C VAL A 612 7.08 -9.77 17.79
N ILE A 613 6.73 -8.55 18.20
CA ILE A 613 5.55 -8.33 19.03
C ILE A 613 4.24 -8.60 18.27
N GLY A 614 4.20 -8.38 16.96
CA GLY A 614 3.04 -8.73 16.13
C GLY A 614 2.76 -10.23 16.11
N ILE A 615 3.81 -11.06 16.00
CA ILE A 615 3.69 -12.52 16.11
C ILE A 615 3.40 -12.95 17.55
N ALA A 616 4.01 -12.32 18.54
CA ALA A 616 3.76 -12.59 19.96
C ALA A 616 2.27 -12.41 20.32
N LEU A 617 1.69 -11.27 19.93
CA LEU A 617 0.28 -10.95 20.12
C LEU A 617 -0.64 -11.88 19.32
N LEU A 618 -0.31 -12.16 18.05
CA LEU A 618 -1.05 -13.13 17.23
C LEU A 618 -1.15 -14.50 17.90
N LEU A 619 -0.02 -15.05 18.36
CA LEU A 619 0.02 -16.38 18.99
C LEU A 619 -0.75 -16.40 20.31
N ALA A 620 -0.56 -15.38 21.15
CA ALA A 620 -1.29 -15.22 22.40
C ALA A 620 -2.81 -15.20 22.16
N TRP A 621 -3.29 -14.34 21.26
CA TRP A 621 -4.72 -14.20 20.98
C TRP A 621 -5.32 -15.36 20.19
N SER A 622 -4.53 -16.07 19.38
CA SER A 622 -4.96 -17.32 18.75
C SER A 622 -5.21 -18.40 19.81
N LEU A 623 -4.29 -18.56 20.77
CA LEU A 623 -4.44 -19.57 21.82
C LEU A 623 -5.55 -19.21 22.81
N THR A 624 -5.64 -17.96 23.27
CA THR A 624 -6.76 -17.54 24.13
C THR A 624 -8.10 -17.60 23.39
N SER A 625 -8.12 -17.56 22.04
CA SER A 625 -9.33 -17.75 21.24
C SER A 625 -9.89 -19.18 21.21
N LEU A 626 -9.21 -20.15 21.83
CA LEU A 626 -9.85 -21.42 22.21
C LEU A 626 -10.91 -21.24 23.31
N PHE A 627 -10.86 -20.11 24.03
CA PHE A 627 -11.67 -19.82 25.21
C PHE A 627 -12.49 -18.50 25.11
N SER A 628 -12.43 -17.80 23.97
CA SER A 628 -13.28 -16.64 23.62
C SER A 628 -13.29 -16.44 22.09
N SER A 629 -14.26 -15.72 21.54
CA SER A 629 -14.32 -15.41 20.10
C SER A 629 -13.71 -14.03 19.76
N HIS A 630 -12.46 -13.79 20.18
CA HIS A 630 -11.81 -12.46 20.10
C HIS A 630 -11.72 -11.87 18.68
N PHE A 631 -11.64 -12.70 17.64
CA PHE A 631 -11.56 -12.22 16.25
C PHE A 631 -12.94 -11.86 15.68
N HIS A 632 -14.04 -12.24 16.34
CA HIS A 632 -15.40 -11.89 15.98
C HIS A 632 -15.94 -10.70 16.79
N THR A 633 -15.62 -10.62 18.09
CA THR A 633 -16.16 -9.58 18.99
C THR A 633 -15.67 -8.18 18.61
N PHE A 634 -16.51 -7.16 18.84
CA PHE A 634 -16.25 -5.79 18.38
C PHE A 634 -14.96 -5.19 18.96
N ASN A 635 -14.80 -5.19 20.30
CA ASN A 635 -13.66 -4.54 20.95
C ASN A 635 -12.35 -5.24 20.57
N GLU A 636 -12.29 -6.56 20.81
CA GLU A 636 -11.09 -7.36 20.63
C GLU A 636 -10.73 -7.51 19.15
N GLY A 637 -11.71 -7.60 18.25
CA GLY A 637 -11.51 -7.64 16.80
C GLY A 637 -10.88 -6.35 16.25
N HIS A 638 -11.33 -5.17 16.70
CA HIS A 638 -10.71 -3.89 16.29
C HIS A 638 -9.29 -3.73 16.86
N LEU A 639 -9.03 -4.18 18.10
CA LEU A 639 -7.70 -4.24 18.68
C LEU A 639 -6.76 -5.13 17.85
N ILE A 640 -7.17 -6.37 17.59
CA ILE A 640 -6.43 -7.35 16.79
C ILE A 640 -6.12 -6.78 15.40
N ALA A 641 -7.13 -6.21 14.73
CA ALA A 641 -6.99 -5.66 13.39
C ALA A 641 -5.95 -4.54 13.30
N MET A 642 -6.01 -3.57 14.21
CA MET A 642 -5.05 -2.46 14.23
C MET A 642 -3.66 -2.92 14.65
N LEU A 643 -3.54 -3.70 15.71
CA LEU A 643 -2.23 -4.10 16.24
C LEU A 643 -1.49 -5.05 15.30
N LEU A 644 -2.17 -6.03 14.69
CA LEU A 644 -1.58 -6.87 13.64
C LEU A 644 -1.28 -6.06 12.37
N GLY A 645 -2.22 -5.22 11.93
CA GLY A 645 -2.06 -4.39 10.73
C GLY A 645 -0.88 -3.41 10.82
N VAL A 646 -0.65 -2.79 11.98
CA VAL A 646 0.50 -1.90 12.23
C VAL A 646 1.79 -2.69 12.41
N CYS A 647 1.82 -3.68 13.31
CA CYS A 647 3.03 -4.40 13.66
C CYS A 647 3.58 -5.19 12.47
N LEU A 648 2.69 -5.89 11.76
CA LEU A 648 3.03 -6.76 10.63
C LEU A 648 3.02 -6.06 9.27
N ALA A 649 2.77 -4.75 9.16
CA ALA A 649 3.01 -4.01 7.92
C ALA A 649 4.48 -4.08 7.52
N ARG A 650 4.77 -4.32 6.23
CA ARG A 650 6.15 -4.27 5.72
C ARG A 650 6.64 -2.82 5.63
N GLU A 651 7.76 -2.52 6.31
CA GLU A 651 8.47 -1.23 6.15
C GLU A 651 9.00 -1.11 4.71
N ARG A 652 8.90 0.08 4.09
CA ARG A 652 9.61 0.36 2.83
C ARG A 652 11.12 0.28 3.09
N VAL A 653 11.82 -0.52 2.28
CA VAL A 653 13.28 -0.38 2.16
C VAL A 653 13.53 0.93 1.41
N ALA A 654 14.24 1.86 2.03
CA ALA A 654 14.67 3.07 1.34
C ALA A 654 15.70 2.67 0.25
N PRO A 655 15.55 3.14 -1.00
CA PRO A 655 16.58 2.92 -2.01
C PRO A 655 17.88 3.56 -1.52
N GLY A 656 18.97 2.78 -1.46
CA GLY A 656 20.28 3.24 -1.02
C GLY A 656 20.78 2.71 0.33
N GLN A 657 19.98 1.98 1.13
CA GLN A 657 20.58 1.16 2.19
C GLN A 657 21.09 -0.16 1.57
N PRO A 658 22.42 -0.43 1.59
CA PRO A 658 22.92 -1.73 1.17
C PRO A 658 22.30 -2.80 2.06
N LEU A 659 21.99 -3.95 1.46
CA LEU A 659 21.73 -5.15 2.23
C LEU A 659 23.00 -5.44 3.04
N SER A 660 22.97 -5.18 4.34
CA SER A 660 24.03 -5.59 5.25
C SER A 660 24.05 -7.11 5.34
N VAL A 661 24.75 -7.71 4.37
CA VAL A 661 25.25 -9.07 4.49
C VAL A 661 26.11 -9.06 5.75
N THR A 662 25.62 -9.75 6.78
CA THR A 662 26.38 -9.96 8.01
C THR A 662 27.60 -10.81 7.70
N SER A 663 28.74 -10.17 7.44
CA SER A 663 30.05 -10.78 7.60
C SER A 663 30.33 -10.92 9.10
N THR A 664 29.76 -11.96 9.72
CA THR A 664 30.27 -12.46 11.00
C THR A 664 31.57 -13.21 10.75
N ALA A 665 32.63 -12.46 10.52
CA ALA A 665 34.03 -12.87 10.54
C ALA A 665 34.85 -11.71 11.10
N GLU A 666 35.89 -12.04 11.85
CA GLU A 666 36.94 -11.11 12.31
C GLU A 666 36.52 -9.91 13.17
N ARG A 667 36.45 -10.18 14.49
CA ARG A 667 37.03 -9.29 15.52
C ARG A 667 37.40 -10.12 16.76
N THR A 668 38.51 -10.84 16.61
CA THR A 668 39.26 -11.50 17.68
C THR A 668 40.72 -11.06 17.59
N SER A 669 41.00 -9.85 18.05
CA SER A 669 42.34 -9.34 18.36
C SER A 669 42.20 -8.03 19.16
N ALA A 670 43.02 -7.91 20.22
CA ALA A 670 42.95 -6.90 21.30
C ALA A 670 41.71 -6.99 22.20
#